data_AF-A0A9P0AN88-F1
#
_entry.id   AF-A0A9P0AN88-F1
#
_cell.length_a   1.000
_cell.length_b   1.000
_cell.length_c   1.000
_cell.angle_alpha   90.00
_cell.angle_beta   90.00
_cell.angle_gamma   90.00
#
_symmetry.space_group_name_H-M   'P 1'
#
loop_
_entity.id
_entity.type
_entity.pdbx_description
1 polymer ?
#
loop_
_entity_poly.entity_id
_entity_poly.type
_entity_poly.pdbx_seq_one_letter_code
_entity_poly.pdbx_strand_id
1 'polypeptide(L)'
;MGLNRKRNHVENRHAVCLLCLCRKSPLHKLSESLRAKIQVLVPKYDFDNECLPCVVCAKCKANVNRGKAIINIPDFSKFVLKKETRAVAERSDGYPCLCYLCNLARMPANINFSQENEQVMPSCAKPFQMCTAPRKEVESGRVIKKAGIGKRCNKCMNLLKKGRNHKCNTVALVNNIVTLVKDSCSLKCEEHVGAALLKGIVQEKKSEGHDVKPKSSGVLSLSQLRGRPLKVMVGVNEKLNKPLFTLGDFQKIKTSFNLSSKTTLGIAKIIRMATKNRSVIEPYLEKNLQHATHEIDNFFNAEQVEFVNIKGTSETKAVETLIFCNDLGGFLNFVKEKRQVENVHYKFGIDGGQGFLKICVSVLLPCELVINSSEEGKRTRGKYNEGIVTKNFSPSGVKKIFILGICPHTQENFMNIHTLWTKLSINNFLGTVATDLKLANILVGIMTHSSAHPCTWCDAKKSELHKQGIYRTVGSTMNNYNEWIKSGENKQKAQNFKNCIYPTVFNMDEDMLFLDLIPPPELHLLLGVVNTLYNHMHKEFEYDAQKWAKLCNVQRLMRHGSPAFNGNACQLLLNKIDFLRRDSLQCLKYVDAFQTFKSVVDSCFSLELKENYQECIQKFLDAYLSLDIPVTPKVHAVFYHVPDFCRKYEHGLGYYAEQAIEATHHDFNETWLKFKVAETNENYGPALLRAVCAYNASHL
;
A
#
# COMPACT_ATOMS: atom_id res chain seq x y z
N MET A 1 -8.38 33.02 53.47
CA MET A 1 -8.08 31.72 54.11
C MET A 1 -7.68 30.74 53.01
N GLY A 2 -6.54 30.06 52.99
CA GLY A 2 -5.41 30.05 53.90
C GLY A 2 -4.13 29.81 53.08
N LEU A 3 -3.02 30.39 53.57
CA LEU A 3 -1.67 30.06 53.13
C LEU A 3 -1.53 28.55 52.99
N ASN A 4 -1.01 28.08 51.86
CA ASN A 4 -0.73 26.67 51.58
C ASN A 4 0.25 26.14 52.65
N ARG A 5 -0.29 25.71 53.80
CA ARG A 5 0.49 25.14 54.91
C ARG A 5 1.15 23.88 54.36
N LYS A 6 2.48 23.88 54.30
CA LYS A 6 3.24 22.70 53.90
C LYS A 6 2.94 21.57 54.87
N ARG A 7 2.50 20.41 54.35
CA ARG A 7 2.17 19.24 55.16
C ARG A 7 3.38 18.77 55.96
N ASN A 8 3.20 18.52 57.26
CA ASN A 8 4.22 17.93 58.11
C ASN A 8 4.42 16.43 57.77
N HIS A 9 5.41 15.78 58.41
CA HIS A 9 5.73 14.37 58.12
C HIS A 9 4.56 13.43 58.38
N VAL A 10 3.84 13.61 59.50
CA VAL A 10 2.68 12.79 59.87
C VAL A 10 1.53 12.96 58.87
N GLU A 11 1.27 14.18 58.41
CA GLU A 11 0.27 14.49 57.38
C GLU A 11 0.64 13.87 56.02
N ASN A 12 1.94 13.76 55.71
CA ASN A 12 2.42 13.11 54.49
C ASN A 12 2.27 11.58 54.54
N ARG A 13 2.37 10.94 55.72
CA ARG A 13 2.06 9.51 55.91
C ARG A 13 0.61 9.16 55.57
N HIS A 14 -0.29 10.11 55.79
CA HIS A 14 -1.73 9.99 55.47
C HIS A 14 -2.08 10.43 54.04
N ALA A 15 -1.10 10.86 53.25
CA ALA A 15 -1.32 11.41 51.91
C ALA A 15 -0.98 10.42 50.78
N VAL A 16 -0.42 9.26 51.09
CA VAL A 16 0.11 8.28 50.13
C VAL A 16 -0.43 6.89 50.45
N CYS A 17 -0.95 6.18 49.45
CA CYS A 17 -1.42 4.80 49.61
C CYS A 17 -0.24 3.83 49.78
N LEU A 18 -0.26 2.97 50.80
CA LEU A 18 0.82 2.02 51.02
C LEU A 18 0.97 0.98 49.89
N LEU A 19 -0.12 0.56 49.25
CA LEU A 19 -0.07 -0.53 48.25
C LEU A 19 0.28 -0.07 46.83
N CYS A 20 0.13 1.22 46.52
CA CYS A 20 0.36 1.72 45.15
C CYS A 20 1.12 3.05 45.07
N LEU A 21 1.51 3.62 46.22
CA LEU A 21 2.20 4.91 46.36
C LEU A 21 1.48 6.11 45.72
N CYS A 22 0.21 5.97 45.31
CA CYS A 22 -0.59 7.07 44.77
C CYS A 22 -1.21 7.94 45.86
N ARG A 23 -1.42 9.24 45.54
CA ARG A 23 -2.04 10.24 46.42
C ARG A 23 -3.57 10.39 46.22
N LYS A 24 -4.25 9.34 45.77
CA LYS A 24 -5.68 9.38 45.38
C LYS A 24 -6.60 9.51 46.59
N SER A 25 -7.49 10.50 46.58
CA SER A 25 -8.59 10.64 47.54
C SER A 25 -9.81 9.82 47.08
N PRO A 26 -10.59 9.18 47.98
CA PRO A 26 -10.39 9.12 49.43
C PRO A 26 -9.34 8.08 49.85
N LEU A 27 -8.54 8.46 50.87
CA LEU A 27 -7.60 7.60 51.58
C LEU A 27 -8.23 7.16 52.91
N HIS A 28 -8.12 5.88 53.23
CA HIS A 28 -8.70 5.29 54.43
C HIS A 28 -7.62 4.84 55.42
N LYS A 29 -7.84 5.13 56.71
CA LYS A 29 -7.06 4.54 57.82
C LYS A 29 -7.26 3.01 57.85
N LEU A 30 -6.24 2.32 58.33
CA LEU A 30 -6.21 0.85 58.40
C LEU A 30 -6.93 0.36 59.67
N SER A 31 -7.97 -0.46 59.52
CA SER A 31 -8.53 -1.27 60.61
C SER A 31 -7.62 -2.48 60.90
N GLU A 32 -7.71 -3.07 62.09
CA GLU A 32 -6.94 -4.28 62.44
C GLU A 32 -7.16 -5.43 61.44
N SER A 33 -8.42 -5.64 61.04
CA SER A 33 -8.78 -6.62 60.02
C SER A 33 -8.12 -6.37 58.66
N LEU A 34 -7.86 -5.11 58.31
CA LEU A 34 -7.20 -4.74 57.07
C LEU A 34 -5.68 -4.83 57.18
N ARG A 35 -5.11 -4.52 58.37
CA ARG A 35 -3.68 -4.73 58.67
C ARG A 35 -3.30 -6.20 58.52
N ALA A 36 -4.10 -7.12 59.07
CA ALA A 36 -3.87 -8.56 58.96
C ALA A 36 -3.83 -9.03 57.49
N LYS A 37 -4.78 -8.58 56.66
CA LYS A 37 -4.81 -8.91 55.21
C LYS A 37 -3.64 -8.32 54.44
N ILE A 38 -3.18 -7.12 54.82
CA ILE A 38 -2.02 -6.48 54.19
C ILE A 38 -0.72 -7.16 54.63
N GLN A 39 -0.61 -7.62 55.87
CA GLN A 39 0.56 -8.38 56.35
C GLN A 39 0.76 -9.67 55.55
N VAL A 40 -0.32 -10.33 55.13
CA VAL A 40 -0.23 -11.51 54.24
C VAL A 40 0.33 -11.14 52.86
N LEU A 41 -0.03 -9.97 52.33
CA LEU A 41 0.46 -9.49 51.03
C LEU A 41 1.88 -8.94 51.09
N VAL A 42 2.26 -8.31 52.21
CA VAL A 42 3.57 -7.71 52.43
C VAL A 42 4.14 -8.22 53.78
N PRO A 43 4.68 -9.45 53.84
CA PRO A 43 5.04 -10.11 55.11
C PRO A 43 6.02 -9.35 56.00
N LYS A 44 6.86 -8.49 55.42
CA LYS A 44 7.88 -7.70 56.12
C LYS A 44 7.49 -6.23 56.33
N TYR A 45 6.21 -5.87 56.16
CA TYR A 45 5.77 -4.50 56.41
C TYR A 45 5.66 -4.24 57.92
N ASP A 46 6.23 -3.12 58.36
CA ASP A 46 6.18 -2.67 59.75
C ASP A 46 5.21 -1.48 59.84
N PHE A 47 4.04 -1.70 60.43
CA PHE A 47 3.00 -0.66 60.57
C PHE A 47 3.38 0.45 61.55
N ASP A 48 4.33 0.18 62.46
CA ASP A 48 4.77 1.12 63.48
C ASP A 48 5.98 1.95 62.99
N ASN A 49 6.56 1.58 61.84
CA ASN A 49 7.61 2.36 61.21
C ASN A 49 7.11 3.74 60.74
N GLU A 50 7.66 4.78 61.34
CA GLU A 50 7.29 6.17 61.07
C GLU A 50 7.64 6.66 59.66
N CYS A 51 8.46 5.95 58.91
CA CYS A 51 8.82 6.29 57.53
C CYS A 51 7.99 5.61 56.46
N LEU A 52 7.03 4.78 56.85
CA LEU A 52 6.13 4.11 55.93
C LEU A 52 4.73 4.78 55.88
N PRO A 53 4.02 4.71 54.73
CA PRO A 53 2.65 5.19 54.63
C PRO A 53 1.69 4.41 55.55
N CYS A 54 0.63 5.05 56.03
CA CYS A 54 -0.30 4.43 57.00
C CYS A 54 -1.77 4.35 56.52
N VAL A 55 -2.01 4.58 55.23
CA VAL A 55 -3.36 4.60 54.64
C VAL A 55 -3.41 3.83 53.32
N VAL A 56 -4.62 3.45 52.90
CA VAL A 56 -4.88 2.85 51.58
C VAL A 56 -5.96 3.61 50.82
N CYS A 57 -5.82 3.69 49.50
CA CYS A 57 -6.88 4.25 48.65
C CYS A 57 -8.06 3.27 48.51
N ALA A 58 -9.24 3.80 48.19
CA ALA A 58 -10.47 3.01 48.01
C ALA A 58 -10.31 1.80 47.06
N LYS A 59 -9.57 1.97 45.96
CA LYS A 59 -9.30 0.90 44.98
C LYS A 59 -8.47 -0.24 45.59
N CYS A 60 -7.38 0.08 46.28
CA CYS A 60 -6.54 -0.92 46.92
C CYS A 60 -7.27 -1.62 48.06
N LYS A 61 -8.05 -0.88 48.87
CA LYS A 61 -8.91 -1.45 49.91
C LYS A 61 -9.92 -2.46 49.35
N ALA A 62 -10.59 -2.12 48.24
CA ALA A 62 -11.53 -3.01 47.57
C ALA A 62 -10.84 -4.27 47.01
N ASN A 63 -9.65 -4.14 46.45
CA ASN A 63 -8.89 -5.29 45.91
C ASN A 63 -8.44 -6.25 47.02
N VAL A 64 -7.93 -5.73 48.14
CA VAL A 64 -7.53 -6.55 49.29
C VAL A 64 -8.74 -7.28 49.88
N ASN A 65 -9.89 -6.60 50.00
CA ASN A 65 -11.09 -7.24 50.53
C ASN A 65 -11.69 -8.30 49.61
N ARG A 66 -11.49 -8.17 48.28
CA ARG A 66 -11.94 -9.14 47.28
C ARG A 66 -10.95 -10.27 47.01
N GLY A 67 -9.81 -10.33 47.72
CA GLY A 67 -8.79 -11.37 47.53
C GLY A 67 -8.07 -11.33 46.18
N LYS A 68 -8.08 -10.19 45.46
CA LYS A 68 -7.41 -10.07 44.16
C LYS A 68 -5.91 -9.86 44.33
N ALA A 69 -5.11 -10.59 43.55
CA ALA A 69 -3.66 -10.42 43.49
C ALA A 69 -3.27 -8.98 43.10
N ILE A 70 -2.41 -8.35 43.89
CA ILE A 70 -1.86 -7.01 43.60
C ILE A 70 -0.51 -7.22 42.89
N ILE A 71 -0.48 -6.93 41.60
CA ILE A 71 0.59 -7.37 40.68
C ILE A 71 1.92 -6.59 40.86
N ASN A 72 1.94 -5.48 41.61
CA ASN A 72 3.15 -4.66 41.81
C ASN A 72 3.19 -4.08 43.23
N ILE A 73 3.73 -4.83 44.19
CA ILE A 73 3.93 -4.36 45.57
C ILE A 73 5.19 -3.47 45.59
N PRO A 74 5.15 -2.26 46.18
CA PRO A 74 6.33 -1.41 46.28
C PRO A 74 7.45 -2.02 47.12
N ASP A 75 8.70 -1.77 46.73
CA ASP A 75 9.87 -2.14 47.54
C ASP A 75 10.09 -1.11 48.65
N PHE A 76 9.81 -1.53 49.89
CA PHE A 76 9.93 -0.66 51.07
C PHE A 76 11.36 -0.58 51.64
N SER A 77 12.31 -1.35 51.11
CA SER A 77 13.72 -1.27 51.53
C SER A 77 14.36 0.10 51.27
N LYS A 78 13.73 0.92 50.41
CA LYS A 78 14.15 2.30 50.07
C LYS A 78 13.67 3.36 51.07
N PHE A 79 12.78 3.01 52.00
CA PHE A 79 12.22 3.92 53.02
C PHE A 79 13.06 3.89 54.31
N VAL A 80 14.38 4.03 54.19
CA VAL A 80 15.31 3.97 55.33
C VAL A 80 15.49 5.35 55.98
N LEU A 81 15.33 5.42 57.30
CA LEU A 81 15.79 6.55 58.11
C LEU A 81 17.31 6.50 58.27
N LYS A 82 18.04 7.42 57.65
CA LYS A 82 19.42 7.70 58.08
C LYS A 82 19.36 8.45 59.42
N LYS A 83 20.26 8.19 60.38
CA LYS A 83 20.27 8.86 61.71
C LYS A 83 20.16 10.39 61.64
N GLU A 84 20.64 11.00 60.55
CA GLU A 84 20.56 12.44 60.24
C GLU A 84 19.13 12.96 60.00
N THR A 85 18.17 12.08 59.69
CA THR A 85 16.76 12.43 59.41
C THR A 85 15.86 12.44 60.65
N ARG A 86 16.34 11.94 61.80
CA ARG A 86 15.61 12.06 63.08
C ARG A 86 15.43 13.52 63.51
N ALA A 87 16.40 14.37 63.17
CA ALA A 87 16.42 15.78 63.57
C ALA A 87 15.44 16.70 62.81
N VAL A 88 14.64 16.18 61.85
CA VAL A 88 13.74 16.99 61.01
C VAL A 88 12.25 16.71 61.31
N ALA A 89 11.94 15.60 62.00
CA ALA A 89 10.56 15.23 62.30
C ALA A 89 9.90 16.09 63.40
N GLU A 90 10.69 16.76 64.25
CA GLU A 90 10.23 17.51 65.43
C GLU A 90 10.59 19.01 65.40
N ARG A 91 11.00 19.56 64.25
CA ARG A 91 11.37 20.98 64.13
C ARG A 91 10.14 21.87 63.92
N SER A 92 9.91 22.81 64.85
CA SER A 92 8.87 23.85 64.80
C SER A 92 9.18 24.98 63.79
N ASP A 93 10.32 24.90 63.10
CA ASP A 93 10.96 25.94 62.30
C ASP A 93 10.65 25.90 60.79
N GLY A 94 9.56 25.24 60.37
CA GLY A 94 8.96 25.44 59.04
C GLY A 94 9.70 24.83 57.84
N TYR A 95 10.78 24.06 58.07
CA TYR A 95 11.52 23.37 57.01
C TYR A 95 10.91 22.00 56.65
N PRO A 96 10.81 21.65 55.35
CA PRO A 96 10.11 20.45 54.90
C PRO A 96 10.95 19.17 55.09
N CYS A 97 10.37 18.12 55.72
CA CYS A 97 10.99 16.79 55.86
C CYS A 97 11.47 16.24 54.50
N LEU A 98 12.71 15.75 54.41
CA LEU A 98 13.35 15.32 53.16
C LEU A 98 13.34 13.80 52.95
N CYS A 99 12.60 13.04 53.76
CA CYS A 99 12.51 11.60 53.59
C CYS A 99 11.82 11.22 52.27
N TYR A 100 12.08 10.01 51.78
CA TYR A 100 11.56 9.51 50.51
C TYR A 100 10.02 9.61 50.44
N LEU A 101 9.32 9.28 51.53
CA LEU A 101 7.87 9.41 51.66
C LEU A 101 7.38 10.86 51.54
N CYS A 102 8.04 11.81 52.20
CA CYS A 102 7.66 13.22 52.14
C CYS A 102 7.92 13.84 50.76
N ASN A 103 8.96 13.39 50.05
CA ASN A 103 9.19 13.81 48.66
C ASN A 103 8.13 13.23 47.72
N LEU A 104 7.78 11.94 47.85
CA LEU A 104 6.66 11.33 47.12
C LEU A 104 5.34 12.06 47.37
N ALA A 105 5.07 12.42 48.63
CA ALA A 105 3.86 13.17 49.01
C ALA A 105 3.84 14.62 48.49
N ARG A 106 4.93 15.14 47.92
CA ARG A 106 4.98 16.48 47.30
C ARG A 106 4.87 16.45 45.78
N MET A 107 5.03 15.29 45.15
CA MET A 107 4.94 15.16 43.70
C MET A 107 3.50 15.38 43.17
N PRO A 108 3.33 15.86 41.93
CA PRO A 108 2.01 16.07 41.32
C PRO A 108 1.17 14.79 41.28
N ALA A 109 -0.14 14.89 41.51
CA ALA A 109 -1.03 13.76 41.80
C ALA A 109 -1.26 12.73 40.67
N ASN A 110 -0.78 12.98 39.44
CA ASN A 110 -1.06 12.16 38.24
C ASN A 110 0.06 11.21 37.81
N ILE A 111 1.12 11.03 38.62
CA ILE A 111 2.20 10.08 38.30
C ILE A 111 1.85 8.72 38.92
N ASN A 112 1.42 7.77 38.11
CA ASN A 112 1.33 6.36 38.53
C ASN A 112 2.76 5.80 38.61
N PHE A 113 3.19 5.38 39.80
CA PHE A 113 4.48 4.73 40.00
C PHE A 113 4.35 3.25 39.57
N SER A 114 4.72 2.92 38.33
CA SER A 114 5.07 1.55 37.92
C SER A 114 6.57 1.35 38.08
N GLN A 115 7.02 0.12 38.32
CA GLN A 115 8.44 -0.23 38.49
C GLN A 115 9.34 0.18 37.30
N GLU A 116 8.77 0.56 36.15
CA GLU A 116 9.51 1.06 34.98
C GLU A 116 9.97 2.54 35.08
N ASN A 117 9.53 3.30 36.10
CA ASN A 117 9.89 4.71 36.29
C ASN A 117 11.06 4.96 37.28
N GLU A 118 11.90 3.95 37.53
CA GLU A 118 12.98 4.01 38.53
C GLU A 118 14.13 4.99 38.23
N GLN A 119 14.22 5.56 37.01
CA GLN A 119 15.36 6.38 36.59
C GLN A 119 15.20 7.90 36.80
N VAL A 120 14.13 8.37 37.44
CA VAL A 120 13.91 9.82 37.64
C VAL A 120 13.59 10.14 39.10
N MET A 121 14.58 10.04 40.00
CA MET A 121 14.53 10.67 41.31
C MET A 121 15.94 11.13 41.76
N PRO A 122 16.10 12.38 42.23
CA PRO A 122 17.39 12.91 42.70
C PRO A 122 17.78 12.33 44.06
N SER A 123 19.06 12.00 44.23
CA SER A 123 19.64 11.59 45.51
C SER A 123 19.37 12.66 46.59
N CYS A 124 18.77 12.26 47.70
CA CYS A 124 18.52 13.15 48.85
C CYS A 124 19.84 13.76 49.35
N ALA A 125 19.85 15.10 49.50
CA ALA A 125 21.01 15.92 49.81
C ALA A 125 21.60 15.68 51.22
N LYS A 126 22.90 15.99 51.35
CA LYS A 126 23.70 15.93 52.58
C LYS A 126 23.17 16.85 53.70
N PRO A 127 23.48 16.58 54.98
CA PRO A 127 23.00 17.35 56.13
C PRO A 127 23.63 18.74 56.23
N PHE A 128 22.84 19.71 56.71
CA PHE A 128 23.31 21.03 57.17
C PHE A 128 23.61 20.92 58.67
N GLN A 129 24.87 21.10 59.08
CA GLN A 129 25.30 21.16 60.48
C GLN A 129 25.72 22.60 60.78
N MET A 130 25.01 23.23 61.72
CA MET A 130 25.39 24.54 62.25
C MET A 130 26.58 24.38 63.20
N CYS A 131 27.54 25.30 63.06
CA CYS A 131 28.74 25.42 63.85
C CYS A 131 28.43 25.72 65.32
N THR A 132 28.92 24.88 66.22
CA THR A 132 29.67 25.32 67.41
C THR A 132 30.90 24.42 67.53
N ALA A 133 32.09 25.04 67.49
CA ALA A 133 33.44 24.47 67.47
C ALA A 133 33.73 23.50 68.65
N PRO A 134 34.76 22.60 68.67
CA PRO A 134 36.09 22.72 68.03
C PRO A 134 36.77 21.41 67.50
N ARG A 135 37.92 21.59 66.82
CA ARG A 135 39.10 20.69 66.57
C ARG A 135 38.96 19.31 65.85
N LYS A 136 39.65 19.23 64.68
CA LYS A 136 40.51 18.17 64.04
C LYS A 136 40.19 16.68 64.29
N GLU A 137 40.17 15.75 63.32
CA GLU A 137 41.15 15.35 62.26
C GLU A 137 40.37 14.66 61.08
N VAL A 138 40.44 15.04 59.79
CA VAL A 138 41.39 14.70 58.68
C VAL A 138 41.87 13.24 58.71
N GLU A 139 41.56 12.37 57.73
CA GLU A 139 42.10 12.25 56.35
C GLU A 139 41.20 11.30 55.49
N SER A 140 41.11 11.28 54.15
CA SER A 140 41.43 12.13 52.98
C SER A 140 40.90 11.41 51.70
N GLY A 141 40.78 12.06 50.52
CA GLY A 141 40.58 11.32 49.26
C GLY A 141 40.06 11.99 47.97
N ARG A 142 39.77 13.29 47.89
CA ARG A 142 39.75 14.05 46.59
C ARG A 142 40.33 15.43 46.83
N VAL A 143 41.62 15.54 46.52
CA VAL A 143 42.40 16.76 46.61
C VAL A 143 41.87 17.74 45.56
N ILE A 144 41.15 18.78 46.00
CA ILE A 144 41.13 20.04 45.25
C ILE A 144 42.57 20.52 45.27
N LYS A 145 43.31 20.26 44.19
CA LYS A 145 44.60 20.93 43.99
C LYS A 145 44.26 22.41 43.92
N LYS A 146 44.64 23.18 44.94
CA LYS A 146 44.81 24.63 44.77
C LYS A 146 45.53 24.79 43.44
N ALA A 147 44.89 25.43 42.46
CA ALA A 147 45.54 25.80 41.23
C ALA A 147 46.81 26.55 41.66
N GLY A 148 47.97 25.93 41.45
CA GLY A 148 49.22 26.55 41.84
C GLY A 148 49.24 27.93 41.23
N ILE A 149 49.54 28.95 42.05
CA ILE A 149 49.83 30.31 41.60
C ILE A 149 51.15 30.22 40.84
N GLY A 150 51.11 29.62 39.65
CA GLY A 150 52.21 29.39 38.75
C GLY A 150 51.89 30.12 37.46
N LYS A 151 52.85 30.89 36.94
CA LYS A 151 52.68 31.57 35.65
C LYS A 151 52.24 30.55 34.61
N ARG A 152 51.12 30.81 33.94
CA ARG A 152 50.67 30.00 32.80
C ARG A 152 51.27 30.56 31.52
N CYS A 153 51.43 29.70 30.53
CA CYS A 153 51.81 30.15 29.20
C CYS A 153 50.67 30.96 28.58
N ASN A 154 50.94 32.19 28.16
CA ASN A 154 49.95 33.06 27.51
C ASN A 154 49.45 32.51 26.16
N LYS A 155 50.17 31.55 25.54
CA LYS A 155 49.81 30.96 24.24
C LYS A 155 49.03 29.65 24.33
N CYS A 156 49.27 28.82 25.35
CA CYS A 156 48.63 27.49 25.45
C CYS A 156 47.98 27.20 26.81
N MET A 157 47.98 28.17 27.73
CA MET A 157 47.40 28.09 29.09
C MET A 157 47.98 26.98 29.99
N ASN A 158 49.07 26.34 29.56
CA ASN A 158 49.76 25.31 30.34
C ASN A 158 50.51 25.93 31.52
N LEU A 159 50.65 25.21 32.62
CA LEU A 159 51.35 25.69 33.82
C LEU A 159 52.87 25.68 33.60
N LEU A 160 53.54 26.83 33.69
CA LEU A 160 54.99 26.93 33.53
C LEU A 160 55.70 26.48 34.80
N LYS A 161 56.71 25.63 34.65
CA LYS A 161 57.63 25.22 35.74
C LYS A 161 59.06 25.52 35.32
N LYS A 162 59.90 26.01 36.24
CA LYS A 162 61.34 26.23 35.98
C LYS A 162 61.97 24.94 35.44
N GLY A 163 62.69 25.04 34.32
CA GLY A 163 63.41 23.92 33.70
C GLY A 163 62.59 22.96 32.82
N ARG A 164 61.27 23.17 32.62
CA ARG A 164 60.47 22.34 31.69
C ARG A 164 60.13 23.06 30.40
N ASN A 165 60.64 22.55 29.27
CA ASN A 165 60.17 22.92 27.95
C ASN A 165 58.73 22.39 27.75
N HIS A 166 57.83 23.25 27.29
CA HIS A 166 56.48 22.85 26.88
C HIS A 166 56.24 23.29 25.43
N LYS A 167 55.61 22.43 24.63
CA LYS A 167 55.31 22.73 23.22
C LYS A 167 53.96 23.45 23.14
N CYS A 168 53.97 24.70 22.71
CA CYS A 168 52.76 25.49 22.46
C CYS A 168 52.13 25.08 21.13
N ASN A 169 50.95 24.48 21.16
CA ASN A 169 50.14 24.27 19.97
C ASN A 169 48.65 24.42 20.30
N THR A 170 47.82 24.58 19.26
CA THR A 170 46.37 24.81 19.38
C THR A 170 45.66 23.65 20.08
N VAL A 171 46.10 22.41 19.85
CA VAL A 171 45.54 21.22 20.51
C VAL A 171 45.76 21.29 22.03
N ALA A 172 46.96 21.66 22.46
CA ALA A 172 47.31 21.83 23.86
C ALA A 172 46.53 22.99 24.49
N LEU A 173 46.36 24.10 23.76
CA LEU A 173 45.54 25.24 24.23
C LEU A 173 44.09 24.82 24.52
N VAL A 174 43.42 24.20 23.56
CA VAL A 174 42.01 23.78 23.70
C VAL A 174 41.85 22.77 24.84
N ASN A 175 42.72 21.76 24.91
CA ASN A 175 42.67 20.77 25.98
C ASN A 175 42.89 21.41 27.36
N ASN A 176 43.84 22.35 27.49
CA ASN A 176 44.10 23.03 28.75
C ASN A 176 42.93 23.94 29.18
N ILE A 177 42.24 24.59 28.24
CA ILE A 177 41.02 25.37 28.54
C ILE A 177 39.90 24.45 29.03
N VAL A 178 39.67 23.32 28.36
CA VAL A 178 38.65 22.34 28.78
C VAL A 178 38.97 21.81 30.18
N THR A 179 40.23 21.45 30.45
CA THR A 179 40.67 21.02 31.77
C THR A 179 40.50 22.14 32.80
N LEU A 180 40.83 23.38 32.47
CA LEU A 180 40.63 24.53 33.35
C LEU A 180 39.15 24.72 33.72
N VAL A 181 38.24 24.64 32.76
CA VAL A 181 36.80 24.80 33.01
C VAL A 181 36.27 23.65 33.88
N LYS A 182 36.72 22.40 33.63
CA LYS A 182 36.34 21.23 34.44
C LYS A 182 36.92 21.24 35.85
N ASP A 183 38.17 21.67 36.01
CA ASP A 183 38.88 21.67 37.30
C ASP A 183 38.45 22.83 38.21
N SER A 184 37.93 23.92 37.63
CA SER A 184 37.65 25.18 38.36
C SER A 184 36.20 25.34 38.80
N CYS A 185 35.28 24.45 38.42
CA CYS A 185 33.86 24.80 38.39
C CYS A 185 32.90 23.60 38.56
N SER A 186 31.63 23.91 38.87
CA SER A 186 30.53 22.94 38.86
C SER A 186 29.97 22.72 37.44
N LEU A 187 29.22 21.63 37.22
CA LEU A 187 28.56 21.34 35.93
C LEU A 187 27.79 22.55 35.37
N LYS A 188 27.15 23.34 36.24
CA LYS A 188 26.40 24.54 35.87
C LYS A 188 27.27 25.63 35.23
N CYS A 189 28.52 25.75 35.65
CA CYS A 189 29.47 26.66 35.05
C CYS A 189 29.98 26.13 33.70
N GLU A 190 30.14 24.81 33.53
CA GLU A 190 30.43 24.21 32.22
C GLU A 190 29.31 24.51 31.22
N GLU A 191 28.05 24.39 31.64
CA GLU A 191 26.86 24.73 30.84
C GLU A 191 26.83 26.22 30.46
N HIS A 192 27.13 27.12 31.40
CA HIS A 192 27.19 28.55 31.12
C HIS A 192 28.29 28.92 30.12
N VAL A 193 29.49 28.34 30.27
CA VAL A 193 30.60 28.56 29.34
C VAL A 193 30.26 28.01 27.95
N GLY A 194 29.68 26.79 27.89
CA GLY A 194 29.23 26.18 26.64
C GLY A 194 28.16 27.02 25.93
N ALA A 195 27.17 27.51 26.67
CA ALA A 195 26.12 28.38 26.13
C ALA A 195 26.66 29.72 25.61
N ALA A 196 27.62 30.34 26.32
CA ALA A 196 28.24 31.59 25.90
C ALA A 196 29.05 31.42 24.60
N LEU A 197 29.85 30.35 24.49
CA LEU A 197 30.61 30.04 23.28
C LEU A 197 29.71 29.75 22.09
N LEU A 198 28.64 28.97 22.29
CA LEU A 198 27.68 28.67 21.22
C LEU A 198 26.96 29.94 20.72
N LYS A 199 26.58 30.86 21.62
CA LYS A 199 25.99 32.15 21.24
C LYS A 199 26.96 32.98 20.39
N GLY A 200 28.23 33.04 20.77
CA GLY A 200 29.28 33.73 20.01
C GLY A 200 29.45 33.14 18.60
N ILE A 201 29.58 31.82 18.48
CA ILE A 201 29.73 31.13 17.19
C ILE A 201 28.52 31.39 16.28
N VAL A 202 27.30 31.43 16.84
CA VAL A 202 26.09 31.76 16.07
C VAL A 202 26.11 33.20 15.55
N GLN A 203 26.65 34.15 16.32
CA GLN A 203 26.76 35.55 15.92
C GLN A 203 27.86 35.77 14.87
N GLU A 204 29.03 35.15 15.03
CA GLU A 204 30.13 35.22 14.07
C GLU A 204 29.75 34.58 12.73
N LYS A 205 29.16 33.37 12.74
CA LYS A 205 28.72 32.72 11.48
C LYS A 205 27.58 33.46 10.78
N LYS A 206 26.85 34.34 11.48
CA LYS A 206 25.84 35.23 10.86
C LYS A 206 26.47 36.46 10.20
N SER A 207 27.64 36.91 10.66
CA SER A 207 28.31 38.11 10.15
C SER A 207 29.25 37.83 8.97
N GLU A 208 29.80 36.62 8.85
CA GLU A 208 30.70 36.22 7.75
C GLU A 208 30.01 35.83 6.42
N GLY A 209 28.74 36.21 6.22
CA GLY A 209 28.03 35.99 4.95
C GLY A 209 27.85 34.53 4.52
N HIS A 210 28.22 33.57 5.38
CA HIS A 210 27.82 32.18 5.20
C HIS A 210 26.32 32.11 5.33
N ASP A 211 25.67 31.47 4.36
CA ASP A 211 24.23 31.47 4.11
C ASP A 211 23.45 30.87 5.31
N VAL A 212 23.33 31.63 6.40
CA VAL A 212 22.36 31.43 7.49
C VAL A 212 21.12 32.24 7.12
N LYS A 213 20.68 32.16 5.87
CA LYS A 213 19.25 32.25 5.60
C LYS A 213 18.62 31.06 6.35
N PRO A 214 17.51 31.24 7.09
CA PRO A 214 16.87 30.17 7.84
C PRO A 214 16.25 29.15 6.89
N LYS A 215 17.08 28.33 6.22
CA LYS A 215 16.67 27.07 5.60
C LYS A 215 16.50 26.05 6.72
N SER A 216 15.34 26.12 7.36
CA SER A 216 14.56 25.02 7.97
C SER A 216 15.21 23.96 8.87
N SER A 217 16.50 24.01 9.22
CA SER A 217 17.13 22.89 9.94
C SER A 217 17.73 23.24 11.29
N GLY A 218 18.04 24.50 11.60
CA GLY A 218 18.54 24.86 12.94
C GLY A 218 19.78 24.06 13.38
N VAL A 219 20.55 23.43 12.48
CA VAL A 219 21.73 22.61 12.83
C VAL A 219 23.02 23.39 12.58
N LEU A 220 23.79 23.63 13.62
CA LEU A 220 25.16 24.14 13.59
C LEU A 220 26.15 23.00 13.45
N SER A 221 27.14 23.16 12.57
CA SER A 221 28.30 22.28 12.48
C SER A 221 29.49 22.91 13.21
N LEU A 222 29.97 22.26 14.27
CA LEU A 222 31.12 22.67 15.09
C LEU A 222 32.35 21.88 14.66
N SER A 223 33.46 22.57 14.42
CA SER A 223 34.73 21.94 14.09
C SER A 223 35.27 21.15 15.29
N GLN A 224 35.91 20.00 15.01
CA GLN A 224 36.56 19.17 16.01
C GLN A 224 38.06 19.06 15.70
N LEU A 225 38.90 18.99 16.74
CA LEU A 225 40.35 18.82 16.59
C LEU A 225 40.73 17.49 15.93
N ARG A 226 39.89 16.45 16.11
CA ARG A 226 40.00 15.14 15.48
C ARG A 226 38.60 14.60 15.24
N GLY A 227 38.32 14.12 14.02
CA GLY A 227 37.03 13.53 13.66
C GLY A 227 36.16 14.44 12.78
N ARG A 228 34.95 13.96 12.48
CA ARG A 228 33.97 14.71 11.67
C ARG A 228 33.38 15.85 12.51
N PRO A 229 33.02 16.98 11.89
CA PRO A 229 32.36 18.08 12.59
C PRO A 229 31.14 17.62 13.40
N LEU A 230 30.99 18.16 14.61
CA LEU A 230 29.87 17.86 15.50
C LEU A 230 28.64 18.67 15.08
N LYS A 231 27.52 17.99 14.82
CA LYS A 231 26.25 18.65 14.48
C LYS A 231 25.43 18.91 15.74
N VAL A 232 25.08 20.17 16.00
CA VAL A 232 24.32 20.63 17.17
C VAL A 232 23.08 21.39 16.71
N MET A 233 21.89 21.01 17.14
CA MET A 233 20.66 21.71 16.81
C MET A 233 20.40 22.87 17.79
N VAL A 234 20.16 24.07 17.27
CA VAL A 234 19.95 25.33 18.01
C VAL A 234 18.72 26.05 17.43
N GLY A 235 17.59 25.97 18.13
CA GLY A 235 16.34 26.63 17.74
C GLY A 235 15.09 25.81 18.11
N VAL A 236 13.97 26.49 18.34
CA VAL A 236 12.68 25.92 18.77
C VAL A 236 12.11 25.02 17.67
N ASN A 237 11.52 23.90 18.09
CA ASN A 237 10.94 22.83 17.29
C ASN A 237 9.61 23.28 16.63
N GLU A 238 9.60 24.35 15.83
CA GLU A 238 8.38 24.94 15.27
C GLU A 238 7.85 24.25 13.99
N LYS A 239 8.38 23.09 13.61
CA LYS A 239 7.87 22.31 12.45
C LYS A 239 7.57 20.86 12.80
N LEU A 240 6.64 20.60 13.71
CA LEU A 240 6.06 19.26 13.85
C LEU A 240 4.57 19.36 14.23
N ASN A 241 3.70 19.60 13.24
CA ASN A 241 2.26 19.32 13.37
C ASN A 241 1.56 19.08 12.02
N LYS A 242 2.29 18.59 11.00
CA LYS A 242 1.62 17.90 9.88
C LYS A 242 1.77 16.40 10.11
N PRO A 243 0.68 15.60 10.03
CA PRO A 243 0.82 14.16 10.09
C PRO A 243 1.75 13.72 8.97
N LEU A 244 2.69 12.83 9.30
CA LEU A 244 3.67 12.31 8.36
C LEU A 244 3.02 11.33 7.37
N PHE A 245 1.90 10.71 7.78
CA PHE A 245 1.08 9.82 6.97
C PHE A 245 -0.37 10.31 6.93
N THR A 246 -0.91 10.43 5.73
CA THR A 246 -2.29 10.85 5.43
C THR A 246 -3.20 9.66 5.15
N LEU A 247 -4.52 9.86 5.11
CA LEU A 247 -5.48 8.87 4.61
C LEU A 247 -5.09 8.36 3.21
N GLY A 248 -4.69 9.27 2.31
CA GLY A 248 -4.27 8.93 0.95
C GLY A 248 -3.07 7.98 0.92
N ASP A 249 -2.12 8.15 1.83
CA ASP A 249 -0.97 7.23 1.94
C ASP A 249 -1.42 5.82 2.34
N PHE A 250 -2.33 5.71 3.31
CA PHE A 250 -2.86 4.42 3.73
C PHE A 250 -3.78 3.77 2.70
N GLN A 251 -4.52 4.57 1.91
CA GLN A 251 -5.28 4.06 0.76
C GLN A 251 -4.33 3.51 -0.31
N LYS A 252 -3.25 4.21 -0.65
CA LYS A 252 -2.22 3.71 -1.59
C LYS A 252 -1.59 2.41 -1.11
N ILE A 253 -1.22 2.32 0.18
CA ILE A 253 -0.68 1.07 0.77
C ILE A 253 -1.73 -0.05 0.68
N LYS A 254 -2.98 0.25 1.04
CA LYS A 254 -4.08 -0.72 1.00
C LYS A 254 -4.25 -1.31 -0.40
N THR A 255 -4.33 -0.47 -1.43
CA THR A 255 -4.53 -0.88 -2.83
C THR A 255 -3.29 -1.57 -3.42
N SER A 256 -2.08 -1.11 -3.08
CA SER A 256 -0.82 -1.71 -3.59
C SER A 256 -0.59 -3.13 -3.11
N PHE A 257 -1.02 -3.45 -1.89
CA PHE A 257 -0.77 -4.74 -1.25
C PHE A 257 -2.05 -5.52 -0.97
N ASN A 258 -3.19 -5.12 -1.57
CA ASN A 258 -4.49 -5.76 -1.38
C ASN A 258 -4.85 -5.99 0.10
N LEU A 259 -4.58 -5.01 0.96
CA LEU A 259 -4.78 -5.18 2.41
C LEU A 259 -6.23 -4.94 2.83
N SER A 260 -6.64 -5.60 3.92
CA SER A 260 -7.91 -5.27 4.58
C SER A 260 -7.79 -3.96 5.37
N SER A 261 -8.90 -3.24 5.59
CA SER A 261 -8.89 -2.04 6.45
C SER A 261 -8.37 -2.35 7.86
N LYS A 262 -8.64 -3.56 8.39
CA LYS A 262 -8.11 -4.02 9.69
C LYS A 262 -6.58 -4.18 9.66
N THR A 263 -6.04 -4.77 8.59
CA THR A 263 -4.60 -4.92 8.41
C THR A 263 -3.93 -3.56 8.25
N THR A 264 -4.52 -2.66 7.45
CA THR A 264 -4.05 -1.28 7.27
C THR A 264 -4.02 -0.51 8.60
N LEU A 265 -5.05 -0.66 9.44
CA LEU A 265 -5.08 -0.09 10.80
C LEU A 265 -4.03 -0.73 11.73
N GLY A 266 -3.77 -2.03 11.57
CA GLY A 266 -2.67 -2.72 12.23
C GLY A 266 -1.32 -2.11 11.88
N ILE A 267 -1.07 -1.84 10.60
CA ILE A 267 0.15 -1.16 10.13
C ILE A 267 0.23 0.26 10.71
N ALA A 268 -0.86 1.02 10.67
CA ALA A 268 -0.92 2.35 11.29
C ALA A 268 -0.56 2.32 12.78
N LYS A 269 -1.03 1.31 13.51
CA LYS A 269 -0.69 1.11 14.93
C LYS A 269 0.80 0.81 15.12
N ILE A 270 1.39 -0.06 14.28
CA ILE A 270 2.82 -0.37 14.32
C ILE A 270 3.65 0.89 14.07
N ILE A 271 3.29 1.71 13.07
CA ILE A 271 3.98 2.97 12.77
C ILE A 271 3.94 3.93 13.96
N ARG A 272 2.77 4.11 14.61
CA ARG A 272 2.64 4.94 15.82
C ARG A 272 3.52 4.45 16.97
N MET A 273 3.63 3.13 17.15
CA MET A 273 4.48 2.54 18.19
C MET A 273 5.96 2.70 17.88
N ALA A 274 6.37 2.43 16.64
CA ALA A 274 7.77 2.53 16.21
C ALA A 274 8.30 3.97 16.28
N THR A 275 7.48 4.94 15.90
CA THR A 275 7.84 6.37 15.92
C THR A 275 7.65 7.04 17.27
N LYS A 276 7.02 6.33 18.24
CA LYS A 276 6.60 6.88 19.54
C LYS A 276 5.81 8.19 19.43
N ASN A 277 5.11 8.40 18.31
CA ASN A 277 4.38 9.63 18.04
C ASN A 277 2.95 9.32 17.54
N ARG A 278 1.94 9.77 18.29
CA ARG A 278 0.53 9.57 17.92
C ARG A 278 0.08 10.50 16.78
N SER A 279 0.66 11.70 16.66
CA SER A 279 0.33 12.67 15.61
C SER A 279 1.01 12.38 14.27
N VAL A 280 1.81 11.31 14.19
CA VAL A 280 2.48 10.89 12.95
C VAL A 280 1.48 10.44 11.88
N ILE A 281 0.26 10.06 12.26
CA ILE A 281 -0.82 9.64 11.38
C ILE A 281 -1.99 10.59 11.57
N GLU A 282 -2.65 10.93 10.47
CA GLU A 282 -3.88 11.71 10.47
C GLU A 282 -4.93 11.20 11.49
N PRO A 283 -5.60 12.11 12.22
CA PRO A 283 -6.73 11.76 13.10
C PRO A 283 -7.85 11.04 12.34
N TYR A 284 -8.66 10.25 13.07
CA TYR A 284 -9.84 9.57 12.53
C TYR A 284 -9.61 8.63 11.33
N LEU A 285 -8.36 8.18 11.09
CA LEU A 285 -8.03 7.24 10.01
C LEU A 285 -8.99 6.05 9.93
N GLU A 286 -9.38 5.44 11.06
CA GLU A 286 -10.33 4.33 11.09
C GLU A 286 -11.71 4.70 10.54
N LYS A 287 -12.29 5.80 11.03
CA LYS A 287 -13.59 6.31 10.57
C LYS A 287 -13.53 6.67 9.09
N ASN A 288 -12.43 7.30 8.65
CA ASN A 288 -12.26 7.73 7.27
C ASN A 288 -12.05 6.54 6.32
N LEU A 289 -11.30 5.51 6.72
CA LEU A 289 -11.15 4.27 5.93
C LEU A 289 -12.47 3.50 5.83
N GLN A 290 -13.27 3.49 6.89
CA GLN A 290 -14.62 2.92 6.86
C GLN A 290 -15.52 3.71 5.91
N HIS A 291 -15.59 5.03 6.06
CA HIS A 291 -16.36 5.91 5.18
C HIS A 291 -16.01 5.68 3.71
N ALA A 292 -14.72 5.73 3.37
CA ALA A 292 -14.24 5.53 2.00
C ALA A 292 -14.61 4.16 1.42
N THR A 293 -14.81 3.12 2.24
CA THR A 293 -15.22 1.79 1.76
C THR A 293 -16.72 1.74 1.41
N HIS A 294 -17.53 2.59 2.04
CA HIS A 294 -18.99 2.64 1.89
C HIS A 294 -19.48 3.73 0.93
N GLU A 295 -18.58 4.58 0.40
CA GLU A 295 -18.94 5.71 -0.47
C GLU A 295 -19.69 5.31 -1.74
N ILE A 296 -19.54 4.06 -2.18
CA ILE A 296 -20.13 3.57 -3.42
C ILE A 296 -21.26 2.56 -3.22
N ASP A 297 -21.61 2.24 -1.97
CA ASP A 297 -22.59 1.17 -1.67
C ASP A 297 -23.93 1.44 -2.35
N ASN A 298 -24.36 2.71 -2.43
CA ASN A 298 -25.63 3.11 -3.02
C ASN A 298 -25.70 2.90 -4.55
N PHE A 299 -24.57 2.65 -5.22
CA PHE A 299 -24.52 2.40 -6.66
C PHE A 299 -24.63 0.91 -7.02
N PHE A 300 -24.63 0.00 -6.04
CA PHE A 300 -24.59 -1.44 -6.29
C PHE A 300 -25.69 -2.17 -5.54
N ASN A 301 -26.37 -3.05 -6.26
CA ASN A 301 -27.42 -3.91 -5.72
C ASN A 301 -27.15 -5.38 -6.00
N ALA A 302 -27.82 -6.23 -5.21
CA ALA A 302 -27.87 -7.67 -5.41
C ALA A 302 -29.29 -8.08 -5.84
N GLU A 303 -29.41 -8.88 -6.89
CA GLU A 303 -30.68 -9.43 -7.37
C GLU A 303 -30.49 -10.93 -7.67
N GLN A 304 -31.53 -11.74 -7.45
CA GLN A 304 -31.55 -13.13 -7.90
C GLN A 304 -32.03 -13.16 -9.34
N VAL A 305 -31.20 -13.66 -10.25
CA VAL A 305 -31.48 -13.64 -11.69
C VAL A 305 -31.38 -15.07 -12.24
N GLU A 306 -32.31 -15.43 -13.10
CA GLU A 306 -32.28 -16.71 -13.81
C GLU A 306 -31.30 -16.63 -14.99
N PHE A 307 -30.29 -17.50 -14.97
CA PHE A 307 -29.33 -17.66 -16.07
C PHE A 307 -29.51 -19.00 -16.77
N VAL A 308 -29.21 -18.99 -18.05
CA VAL A 308 -29.32 -20.15 -18.94
C VAL A 308 -27.98 -20.84 -19.06
N ASN A 309 -27.95 -22.16 -18.88
CA ASN A 309 -26.81 -23.03 -19.07
C ASN A 309 -27.11 -24.05 -20.17
N ILE A 310 -26.31 -24.01 -21.22
CA ILE A 310 -26.46 -24.84 -22.42
C ILE A 310 -25.34 -25.88 -22.47
N LYS A 311 -25.71 -27.16 -22.46
CA LYS A 311 -24.80 -28.29 -22.69
C LYS A 311 -25.36 -29.17 -23.80
N GLY A 312 -24.76 -29.10 -24.99
CA GLY A 312 -25.26 -29.80 -26.17
C GLY A 312 -26.64 -29.25 -26.57
N THR A 313 -27.66 -30.12 -26.61
CA THR A 313 -29.05 -29.74 -26.88
C THR A 313 -29.86 -29.47 -25.61
N SER A 314 -29.29 -29.73 -24.43
CA SER A 314 -29.98 -29.53 -23.16
C SER A 314 -29.78 -28.10 -22.67
N GLU A 315 -30.90 -27.44 -22.42
CA GLU A 315 -30.97 -26.14 -21.76
C GLU A 315 -31.40 -26.34 -20.30
N THR A 316 -30.65 -25.75 -19.38
CA THR A 316 -30.96 -25.75 -17.95
C THR A 316 -30.95 -24.31 -17.46
N LYS A 317 -31.81 -24.01 -16.49
CA LYS A 317 -31.91 -22.69 -15.88
C LYS A 317 -31.44 -22.77 -14.44
N ALA A 318 -30.64 -21.80 -14.03
CA ALA A 318 -30.13 -21.69 -12.67
C ALA A 318 -30.35 -20.27 -12.17
N VAL A 319 -30.89 -20.13 -10.96
CA VAL A 319 -31.03 -18.83 -10.30
C VAL A 319 -29.74 -18.53 -9.56
N GLU A 320 -29.07 -17.45 -9.94
CA GLU A 320 -27.81 -17.03 -9.33
C GLU A 320 -27.91 -15.59 -8.83
N THR A 321 -27.09 -15.25 -7.83
CA THR A 321 -27.01 -13.88 -7.34
C THR A 321 -26.16 -13.01 -8.27
N LEU A 322 -26.80 -12.04 -8.91
CA LEU A 322 -26.16 -10.98 -9.67
C LEU A 322 -25.88 -9.79 -8.76
N ILE A 323 -24.63 -9.37 -8.67
CA ILE A 323 -24.27 -8.04 -8.17
C ILE A 323 -24.06 -7.13 -9.36
N PHE A 324 -24.74 -5.98 -9.39
CA PHE A 324 -24.65 -5.07 -10.51
C PHE A 324 -24.77 -3.59 -10.08
N CYS A 325 -24.21 -2.71 -10.91
CA CYS A 325 -24.36 -1.28 -10.76
C CYS A 325 -25.74 -0.85 -11.27
N ASN A 326 -26.60 -0.38 -10.38
CA ASN A 326 -27.97 0.02 -10.73
C ASN A 326 -28.08 1.46 -11.26
N ASP A 327 -27.05 2.28 -11.05
CA ASP A 327 -26.92 3.63 -11.63
C ASP A 327 -25.52 3.82 -12.21
N LEU A 328 -25.32 3.29 -13.42
CA LEU A 328 -24.04 3.37 -14.12
C LEU A 328 -23.65 4.82 -14.42
N GLY A 329 -24.61 5.68 -14.77
CA GLY A 329 -24.35 7.09 -15.10
C GLY A 329 -23.85 7.87 -13.89
N GLY A 330 -24.57 7.77 -12.77
CA GLY A 330 -24.17 8.39 -11.50
C GLY A 330 -22.83 7.85 -11.01
N PHE A 331 -22.59 6.53 -11.10
CA PHE A 331 -21.32 5.94 -10.70
C PHE A 331 -20.14 6.44 -11.55
N LEU A 332 -20.28 6.48 -12.88
CA LEU A 332 -19.20 6.97 -13.76
C LEU A 332 -18.91 8.46 -13.52
N ASN A 333 -19.93 9.29 -13.32
CA ASN A 333 -19.74 10.70 -12.96
C ASN A 333 -19.04 10.86 -11.61
N PHE A 334 -19.42 10.06 -10.60
CA PHE A 334 -18.74 10.04 -9.32
C PHE A 334 -17.26 9.66 -9.46
N VAL A 335 -16.93 8.66 -10.29
CA VAL A 335 -15.55 8.27 -10.59
C VAL A 335 -14.78 9.41 -11.27
N LYS A 336 -15.39 10.09 -12.24
CA LYS A 336 -14.78 11.25 -12.92
C LYS A 336 -14.44 12.38 -11.95
N GLU A 337 -15.37 12.74 -11.07
CA GLU A 337 -15.17 13.77 -10.04
C GLU A 337 -14.04 13.39 -9.08
N LYS A 338 -14.03 12.13 -8.61
CA LYS A 338 -12.98 11.63 -7.71
C LYS A 338 -11.60 11.61 -8.37
N ARG A 339 -11.55 11.29 -9.67
CA ARG A 339 -10.30 11.26 -10.45
C ARG A 339 -9.92 12.63 -11.04
N GLN A 340 -10.80 13.62 -10.94
CA GLN A 340 -10.63 14.96 -11.52
C GLN A 340 -10.38 14.91 -13.04
N VAL A 341 -11.19 14.12 -13.75
CA VAL A 341 -11.11 13.96 -15.21
C VAL A 341 -12.48 14.23 -15.84
N GLU A 342 -12.51 14.93 -16.97
CA GLU A 342 -13.75 15.28 -17.66
C GLU A 342 -13.93 14.48 -18.96
N ASN A 343 -12.99 14.66 -19.90
CA ASN A 343 -12.95 13.93 -21.15
C ASN A 343 -12.31 12.55 -20.96
N VAL A 344 -13.11 11.50 -21.12
CA VAL A 344 -12.69 10.12 -20.87
C VAL A 344 -13.21 9.19 -21.96
N HIS A 345 -12.47 8.11 -22.16
CA HIS A 345 -12.89 6.95 -22.92
C HIS A 345 -13.30 5.83 -21.96
N TYR A 346 -14.46 5.22 -22.22
CA TYR A 346 -14.88 4.03 -21.48
C TYR A 346 -14.45 2.78 -22.23
N LYS A 347 -13.64 1.95 -21.57
CA LYS A 347 -13.31 0.61 -22.06
C LYS A 347 -14.01 -0.42 -21.19
N PHE A 348 -15.05 -1.04 -21.74
CA PHE A 348 -15.77 -2.13 -21.10
C PHE A 348 -15.02 -3.44 -21.30
N GLY A 349 -15.03 -4.29 -20.29
CA GLY A 349 -14.40 -5.61 -20.32
C GLY A 349 -15.39 -6.69 -19.92
N ILE A 350 -15.42 -7.79 -20.67
CA ILE A 350 -16.22 -8.96 -20.31
C ILE A 350 -15.31 -10.18 -20.34
N ASP A 351 -15.26 -10.89 -19.22
CA ASP A 351 -14.47 -12.11 -19.10
C ASP A 351 -15.08 -13.09 -18.07
N GLY A 352 -15.02 -14.37 -18.41
CA GLY A 352 -15.44 -15.49 -17.59
C GLY A 352 -14.23 -16.24 -17.05
N GLY A 353 -14.05 -16.26 -15.73
CA GLY A 353 -12.85 -16.86 -15.13
C GLY A 353 -12.93 -16.99 -13.62
N GLN A 354 -12.22 -17.98 -13.07
CA GLN A 354 -12.14 -18.24 -11.63
C GLN A 354 -13.53 -18.33 -10.94
N GLY A 355 -14.51 -18.92 -11.62
CA GLY A 355 -15.87 -19.15 -11.10
C GLY A 355 -16.82 -17.95 -11.22
N PHE A 356 -16.42 -16.86 -11.87
CA PHE A 356 -17.27 -15.68 -12.05
C PHE A 356 -17.23 -15.17 -13.49
N LEU A 357 -18.39 -14.77 -13.99
CA LEU A 357 -18.50 -13.90 -15.17
C LEU A 357 -18.57 -12.45 -14.68
N LYS A 358 -17.73 -11.58 -15.25
CA LYS A 358 -17.65 -10.17 -14.85
C LYS A 358 -17.84 -9.25 -16.04
N ILE A 359 -18.52 -8.13 -15.81
CA ILE A 359 -18.48 -6.95 -16.66
C ILE A 359 -17.76 -5.86 -15.89
N CYS A 360 -16.67 -5.36 -16.47
CA CYS A 360 -15.79 -4.37 -15.89
C CYS A 360 -15.75 -3.10 -16.74
N VAL A 361 -15.31 -1.99 -16.16
CA VAL A 361 -15.06 -0.74 -16.88
C VAL A 361 -13.74 -0.12 -16.47
N SER A 362 -13.01 0.37 -17.46
CA SER A 362 -11.87 1.28 -17.29
C SER A 362 -12.30 2.68 -17.73
N VAL A 363 -12.04 3.66 -16.88
CA VAL A 363 -12.24 5.09 -17.18
C VAL A 363 -10.87 5.67 -17.53
N LEU A 364 -10.61 5.83 -18.83
CA LEU A 364 -9.31 6.17 -19.39
C LEU A 364 -9.30 7.60 -19.93
N LEU A 365 -8.15 8.25 -19.95
CA LEU A 365 -7.98 9.44 -20.79
C LEU A 365 -7.99 9.01 -22.27
N PRO A 366 -8.46 9.88 -23.20
CA PRO A 366 -8.34 9.64 -24.63
C PRO A 366 -6.95 9.17 -25.06
N CYS A 367 -6.90 8.22 -26.00
CA CYS A 367 -5.66 7.52 -26.38
C CYS A 367 -4.52 8.48 -26.77
N GLU A 368 -4.83 9.51 -27.56
CA GLU A 368 -3.90 10.56 -27.98
C GLU A 368 -3.21 11.25 -26.79
N LEU A 369 -3.96 11.54 -25.72
CA LEU A 369 -3.42 12.15 -24.50
C LEU A 369 -2.55 11.16 -23.71
N VAL A 370 -2.88 9.86 -23.75
CA VAL A 370 -2.08 8.81 -23.10
C VAL A 370 -0.74 8.62 -23.81
N ILE A 371 -0.73 8.62 -25.15
CA ILE A 371 0.50 8.52 -25.95
C ILE A 371 1.40 9.71 -25.67
N ASN A 372 0.87 10.94 -25.74
CA ASN A 372 1.64 12.16 -25.54
C ASN A 372 2.18 12.33 -24.10
N SER A 373 1.57 11.69 -23.10
CA SER A 373 2.03 11.72 -21.71
C SER A 373 2.99 10.59 -21.35
N SER A 374 3.18 9.60 -22.23
CA SER A 374 3.95 8.39 -21.95
C SER A 374 5.48 8.58 -21.92
N GLU A 375 6.00 9.74 -22.34
CA GLU A 375 7.44 10.08 -22.26
C GLU A 375 8.01 10.13 -20.83
N GLU A 376 7.16 10.26 -19.79
CA GLU A 376 7.60 10.30 -18.38
C GLU A 376 7.81 8.91 -17.74
N GLY A 377 7.62 7.81 -18.49
CA GLY A 377 7.49 6.44 -17.95
C GLY A 377 8.76 5.61 -17.74
N LYS A 378 9.98 6.13 -17.93
CA LYS A 378 11.20 5.32 -17.68
C LYS A 378 11.28 4.95 -16.20
N ARG A 379 11.57 3.67 -15.89
CA ARG A 379 11.71 3.13 -14.52
C ARG A 379 12.81 3.87 -13.75
N THR A 380 12.49 5.03 -13.18
CA THR A 380 13.35 5.76 -12.27
C THR A 380 13.11 5.26 -10.85
N ARG A 381 14.20 5.19 -10.08
CA ARG A 381 14.15 4.86 -8.65
C ARG A 381 13.38 5.97 -7.95
N GLY A 382 12.32 5.61 -7.23
CA GLY A 382 11.45 6.57 -6.54
C GLY A 382 12.27 7.51 -5.66
N LYS A 383 12.01 8.82 -5.80
CA LYS A 383 12.72 9.86 -5.03
C LYS A 383 12.00 10.08 -3.69
N TYR A 384 12.76 10.39 -2.64
CA TYR A 384 12.22 10.60 -1.28
C TYR A 384 11.16 11.72 -1.17
N ASN A 385 11.11 12.64 -2.13
CA ASN A 385 10.12 13.70 -2.21
C ASN A 385 8.79 13.29 -2.89
N GLU A 386 8.70 12.08 -3.44
CA GLU A 386 7.51 11.56 -4.17
C GLU A 386 6.52 10.81 -3.25
N GLY A 387 6.80 10.71 -1.94
CA GLY A 387 5.93 10.07 -0.96
C GLY A 387 6.18 8.57 -0.75
N ILE A 388 5.26 7.90 -0.03
CA ILE A 388 5.43 6.51 0.44
C ILE A 388 5.28 5.48 -0.68
N VAL A 389 4.50 5.80 -1.71
CA VAL A 389 4.37 5.01 -2.95
C VAL A 389 4.61 5.95 -4.11
N THR A 390 5.76 5.78 -4.78
CA THR A 390 6.31 6.75 -5.75
C THR A 390 5.71 6.64 -7.15
N LYS A 391 4.80 5.68 -7.39
CA LYS A 391 4.11 5.52 -8.68
C LYS A 391 2.61 5.49 -8.47
N ASN A 392 1.90 6.38 -9.14
CA ASN A 392 0.47 6.22 -9.34
C ASN A 392 0.23 4.99 -10.20
N PHE A 393 -0.85 4.24 -9.93
CA PHE A 393 -1.23 3.13 -10.80
C PHE A 393 -1.58 3.63 -12.19
N SER A 394 -1.22 2.87 -13.22
CA SER A 394 -1.66 3.16 -14.58
C SER A 394 -3.19 3.23 -14.63
N PRO A 395 -3.80 4.23 -15.29
CA PRO A 395 -5.24 4.28 -15.51
C PRO A 395 -5.79 3.03 -16.21
N SER A 396 -4.98 2.40 -17.07
CA SER A 396 -5.30 1.15 -17.78
C SER A 396 -4.95 -0.12 -16.99
N GLY A 397 -4.34 0.01 -15.81
CA GLY A 397 -3.93 -1.12 -14.99
C GLY A 397 -5.09 -1.69 -14.16
N VAL A 398 -4.96 -2.95 -13.77
CA VAL A 398 -5.98 -3.68 -12.97
C VAL A 398 -6.44 -2.92 -11.72
N LYS A 399 -5.53 -2.18 -11.07
CA LYS A 399 -5.77 -1.35 -9.87
C LYS A 399 -6.65 -0.11 -10.08
N LYS A 400 -7.09 0.13 -11.31
CA LYS A 400 -7.98 1.23 -11.69
C LYS A 400 -9.23 0.77 -12.46
N ILE A 401 -9.45 -0.55 -12.55
CA ILE A 401 -10.63 -1.17 -13.16
C ILE A 401 -11.72 -1.33 -12.11
N PHE A 402 -12.96 -1.04 -12.49
CA PHE A 402 -14.14 -1.27 -11.67
C PHE A 402 -14.96 -2.45 -12.19
N ILE A 403 -15.53 -3.23 -11.28
CA ILE A 403 -16.49 -4.29 -11.59
C ILE A 403 -17.88 -3.66 -11.60
N LEU A 404 -18.55 -3.65 -12.74
CA LEU A 404 -19.92 -3.17 -12.88
C LEU A 404 -20.94 -4.26 -12.62
N GLY A 405 -20.66 -5.47 -13.07
CA GLY A 405 -21.52 -6.64 -12.88
C GLY A 405 -20.69 -7.88 -12.59
N ILE A 406 -21.15 -8.73 -11.67
CA ILE A 406 -20.53 -10.02 -11.39
C ILE A 406 -21.59 -11.06 -11.03
N CYS A 407 -21.49 -12.23 -11.65
CA CYS A 407 -22.32 -13.39 -11.34
C CYS A 407 -21.47 -14.66 -11.21
N PRO A 408 -21.74 -15.50 -10.20
CA PRO A 408 -21.07 -16.79 -10.03
C PRO A 408 -21.56 -17.79 -11.08
N HIS A 409 -20.67 -18.71 -11.48
CA HIS A 409 -20.98 -19.93 -12.25
C HIS A 409 -21.80 -19.74 -13.53
N THR A 410 -21.80 -18.54 -14.09
CA THR A 410 -22.62 -18.18 -15.24
C THR A 410 -21.88 -18.46 -16.53
N GLN A 411 -22.52 -19.18 -17.45
CA GLN A 411 -21.97 -19.47 -18.76
C GLN A 411 -22.00 -18.24 -19.67
N GLU A 412 -20.92 -18.05 -20.44
CA GLU A 412 -20.87 -17.09 -21.55
C GLU A 412 -21.71 -17.59 -22.73
N ASN A 413 -22.95 -17.10 -22.81
CA ASN A 413 -23.85 -17.27 -23.95
C ASN A 413 -24.66 -15.99 -24.17
N PHE A 414 -25.32 -15.90 -25.32
CA PHE A 414 -26.06 -14.70 -25.73
C PHE A 414 -27.11 -14.27 -24.70
N MET A 415 -27.94 -15.19 -24.21
CA MET A 415 -29.04 -14.86 -23.29
C MET A 415 -28.51 -14.23 -22.00
N ASN A 416 -27.47 -14.81 -21.42
CA ASN A 416 -26.87 -14.33 -20.17
C ASN A 416 -26.17 -12.98 -20.38
N ILE A 417 -25.39 -12.83 -21.46
CA ILE A 417 -24.69 -11.58 -21.76
C ILE A 417 -25.69 -10.45 -22.06
N HIS A 418 -26.73 -10.72 -22.85
CA HIS A 418 -27.79 -9.75 -23.13
C HIS A 418 -28.47 -9.31 -21.84
N THR A 419 -28.80 -10.25 -20.95
CA THR A 419 -29.42 -9.95 -19.64
C THR A 419 -28.55 -9.00 -18.81
N LEU A 420 -27.25 -9.30 -18.69
CA LEU A 420 -26.31 -8.46 -17.96
C LEU A 420 -26.13 -7.09 -18.61
N TRP A 421 -26.01 -7.05 -19.93
CA TRP A 421 -25.81 -5.82 -20.69
C TRP A 421 -27.00 -4.86 -20.58
N THR A 422 -28.22 -5.38 -20.70
CA THR A 422 -29.45 -4.61 -20.53
C THR A 422 -29.60 -4.12 -19.09
N LYS A 423 -29.35 -4.97 -18.09
CA LYS A 423 -29.45 -4.59 -16.67
C LYS A 423 -28.51 -3.45 -16.29
N LEU A 424 -27.32 -3.41 -16.88
CA LEU A 424 -26.34 -2.34 -16.66
C LEU A 424 -26.58 -1.09 -17.53
N SER A 425 -27.51 -1.13 -18.48
CA SER A 425 -27.81 -0.02 -19.40
C SER A 425 -26.57 0.52 -20.14
N ILE A 426 -25.67 -0.38 -20.57
CA ILE A 426 -24.36 -0.02 -21.16
C ILE A 426 -24.51 0.73 -22.49
N ASN A 427 -25.57 0.43 -23.26
CA ASN A 427 -25.83 1.09 -24.55
C ASN A 427 -25.96 2.61 -24.46
N ASN A 428 -26.15 3.18 -23.27
CA ASN A 428 -26.23 4.64 -23.08
C ASN A 428 -24.85 5.33 -23.09
N PHE A 429 -23.75 4.56 -23.22
CA PHE A 429 -22.39 5.07 -23.10
C PHE A 429 -21.58 4.76 -24.37
N LEU A 430 -20.95 5.79 -24.93
CA LEU A 430 -20.01 5.64 -26.03
C LEU A 430 -18.68 5.10 -25.49
N GLY A 431 -18.24 3.95 -25.99
CA GLY A 431 -17.01 3.29 -25.56
C GLY A 431 -16.66 2.06 -26.40
N THR A 432 -15.54 1.42 -26.07
CA THR A 432 -15.10 0.16 -26.71
C THR A 432 -15.24 -1.02 -25.77
N VAL A 433 -15.40 -2.21 -26.33
CA VAL A 433 -15.43 -3.48 -25.59
C VAL A 433 -14.16 -4.27 -25.85
N ALA A 434 -13.39 -4.52 -24.80
CA ALA A 434 -12.24 -5.40 -24.81
C ALA A 434 -12.64 -6.79 -24.29
N THR A 435 -12.60 -7.79 -25.17
CA THR A 435 -13.01 -9.15 -24.85
C THR A 435 -12.36 -10.16 -25.80
N ASP A 436 -12.46 -11.45 -25.50
CA ASP A 436 -11.97 -12.49 -26.41
C ASP A 436 -12.87 -12.62 -27.66
N LEU A 437 -12.40 -13.34 -28.68
CA LEU A 437 -13.17 -13.44 -29.93
C LEU A 437 -14.49 -14.23 -29.75
N LYS A 438 -14.58 -15.14 -28.78
CA LYS A 438 -15.79 -15.93 -28.54
C LYS A 438 -16.90 -15.01 -28.02
N LEU A 439 -16.59 -14.22 -26.99
CA LEU A 439 -17.50 -13.21 -26.46
C LEU A 439 -17.79 -12.12 -27.50
N ALA A 440 -16.82 -11.75 -28.34
CA ALA A 440 -17.06 -10.82 -29.44
C ALA A 440 -18.15 -11.33 -30.41
N ASN A 441 -18.10 -12.61 -30.80
CA ASN A 441 -19.15 -13.23 -31.63
C ASN A 441 -20.51 -13.26 -30.91
N ILE A 442 -20.52 -13.52 -29.60
CA ILE A 442 -21.75 -13.49 -28.79
C ILE A 442 -22.36 -12.08 -28.77
N LEU A 443 -21.56 -11.04 -28.56
CA LEU A 443 -22.02 -9.65 -28.52
C LEU A 443 -22.60 -9.19 -29.87
N VAL A 444 -21.98 -9.62 -30.96
CA VAL A 444 -22.44 -9.33 -32.32
C VAL A 444 -23.66 -10.16 -32.72
N GLY A 445 -23.91 -11.30 -32.06
CA GLY A 445 -25.05 -12.17 -32.33
C GLY A 445 -24.80 -13.22 -33.43
N ILE A 446 -23.54 -13.57 -33.68
CA ILE A 446 -23.16 -14.57 -34.69
C ILE A 446 -22.71 -15.90 -34.06
N MET A 447 -22.74 -16.97 -34.85
CA MET A 447 -22.28 -18.30 -34.41
C MET A 447 -20.78 -18.34 -34.09
N THR A 448 -20.35 -19.48 -33.54
CA THR A 448 -18.96 -19.73 -33.11
C THR A 448 -17.94 -19.66 -34.26
N HIS A 449 -16.66 -19.56 -33.93
CA HIS A 449 -15.56 -19.55 -34.91
C HIS A 449 -15.38 -20.83 -35.73
N SER A 450 -16.11 -21.90 -35.42
CA SER A 450 -16.13 -23.11 -36.25
C SER A 450 -17.10 -23.01 -37.43
N SER A 451 -18.01 -22.03 -37.42
CA SER A 451 -19.08 -21.82 -38.39
C SER A 451 -18.57 -21.32 -39.76
N ALA A 452 -19.47 -21.26 -40.76
CA ALA A 452 -19.13 -20.90 -42.14
C ALA A 452 -18.58 -19.47 -42.34
N HIS A 453 -18.99 -18.52 -41.50
CA HIS A 453 -18.63 -17.09 -41.51
C HIS A 453 -18.13 -16.73 -40.10
N PRO A 454 -16.89 -17.09 -39.73
CA PRO A 454 -16.46 -17.10 -38.33
C PRO A 454 -15.88 -15.76 -37.84
N CYS A 455 -15.65 -14.80 -38.74
CA CYS A 455 -15.06 -13.51 -38.41
C CYS A 455 -16.10 -12.56 -37.78
N THR A 456 -15.70 -11.89 -36.70
CA THR A 456 -16.50 -10.90 -35.97
C THR A 456 -16.70 -9.62 -36.79
N TRP A 457 -15.68 -9.20 -37.55
CA TRP A 457 -15.65 -7.88 -38.19
C TRP A 457 -16.08 -7.89 -39.65
N CYS A 458 -15.99 -9.03 -40.33
CA CYS A 458 -16.44 -9.16 -41.72
C CYS A 458 -17.18 -10.48 -41.96
N ASP A 459 -17.76 -10.60 -43.14
CA ASP A 459 -18.56 -11.76 -43.55
C ASP A 459 -17.76 -12.83 -44.34
N ALA A 460 -16.43 -12.80 -44.27
CA ALA A 460 -15.56 -13.76 -44.96
C ALA A 460 -15.93 -15.22 -44.61
N LYS A 461 -15.95 -16.09 -45.63
CA LYS A 461 -16.16 -17.52 -45.43
C LYS A 461 -14.93 -18.17 -44.80
N LYS A 462 -15.13 -19.23 -44.04
CA LYS A 462 -14.07 -20.02 -43.39
C LYS A 462 -13.02 -20.55 -44.38
N SER A 463 -13.45 -20.93 -45.58
CA SER A 463 -12.56 -21.36 -46.68
C SER A 463 -11.80 -20.22 -47.35
N GLU A 464 -12.20 -18.97 -47.11
CA GLU A 464 -11.72 -17.77 -47.79
C GLU A 464 -11.11 -16.77 -46.81
N LEU A 465 -10.70 -17.22 -45.61
CA LEU A 465 -10.08 -16.37 -44.59
C LEU A 465 -8.74 -15.74 -45.01
N HIS A 466 -8.16 -16.19 -46.13
CA HIS A 466 -7.03 -15.55 -46.81
C HIS A 466 -7.43 -14.32 -47.66
N LYS A 467 -8.69 -13.86 -47.55
CA LYS A 467 -9.22 -12.64 -48.17
C LYS A 467 -10.10 -11.90 -47.17
N GLN A 468 -10.20 -10.59 -47.32
CA GLN A 468 -11.12 -9.76 -46.56
C GLN A 468 -12.55 -9.90 -47.10
N GLY A 469 -13.52 -10.08 -46.21
CA GLY A 469 -14.94 -10.05 -46.55
C GLY A 469 -15.53 -8.63 -46.47
N ILE A 470 -16.84 -8.52 -46.66
CA ILE A 470 -17.57 -7.27 -46.45
C ILE A 470 -17.68 -7.01 -44.94
N TYR A 471 -17.44 -5.76 -44.54
CA TYR A 471 -17.54 -5.34 -43.16
C TYR A 471 -18.93 -5.56 -42.57
N ARG A 472 -18.95 -6.03 -41.32
CA ARG A 472 -20.17 -6.16 -40.53
C ARG A 472 -20.44 -4.84 -39.79
N THR A 473 -21.67 -4.39 -39.89
CA THR A 473 -22.22 -3.27 -39.12
C THR A 473 -23.34 -3.78 -38.23
N VAL A 474 -23.77 -2.94 -37.29
CA VAL A 474 -24.97 -3.16 -36.47
C VAL A 474 -26.18 -3.48 -37.37
N GLY A 475 -26.43 -2.64 -38.38
CA GLY A 475 -27.54 -2.77 -39.31
C GLY A 475 -27.44 -4.01 -40.19
N SER A 476 -26.28 -4.27 -40.81
CA SER A 476 -26.14 -5.44 -41.70
C SER A 476 -26.30 -6.75 -40.95
N THR A 477 -25.87 -6.82 -39.69
CA THR A 477 -26.04 -8.00 -38.85
C THR A 477 -27.48 -8.17 -38.38
N MET A 478 -28.15 -7.08 -38.00
CA MET A 478 -29.56 -7.10 -37.64
C MET A 478 -30.46 -7.50 -38.82
N ASN A 479 -30.16 -7.02 -40.03
CA ASN A 479 -30.87 -7.40 -41.26
C ASN A 479 -30.73 -8.90 -41.54
N ASN A 480 -29.51 -9.45 -41.48
CA ASN A 480 -29.28 -10.88 -41.65
C ASN A 480 -30.01 -11.72 -40.59
N TYR A 481 -30.02 -11.27 -39.32
CA TYR A 481 -30.78 -11.93 -38.26
C TYR A 481 -32.30 -11.92 -38.53
N ASN A 482 -32.85 -10.78 -38.94
CA ASN A 482 -34.27 -10.67 -39.29
C ASN A 482 -34.66 -11.55 -40.49
N GLU A 483 -33.79 -11.66 -41.49
CA GLU A 483 -33.98 -12.59 -42.61
C GLU A 483 -33.91 -14.05 -42.16
N TRP A 484 -33.01 -14.39 -41.25
CA TRP A 484 -32.92 -15.72 -40.68
C TRP A 484 -34.20 -16.10 -39.91
N ILE A 485 -34.76 -15.20 -39.10
CA ILE A 485 -36.06 -15.40 -38.45
C ILE A 485 -37.16 -15.64 -39.48
N LYS A 486 -37.25 -14.78 -40.51
CA LYS A 486 -38.24 -14.91 -41.60
C LYS A 486 -38.10 -16.23 -42.36
N SER A 487 -36.90 -16.83 -42.39
CA SER A 487 -36.63 -18.11 -43.02
C SER A 487 -37.02 -19.35 -42.17
N GLY A 488 -37.52 -19.13 -40.94
CA GLY A 488 -37.95 -20.20 -40.03
C GLY A 488 -36.86 -20.71 -39.09
N GLU A 489 -35.80 -19.92 -38.83
CA GLU A 489 -34.82 -20.15 -37.75
C GLU A 489 -34.04 -21.48 -37.83
N ASN A 490 -33.89 -22.05 -39.02
CA ASN A 490 -33.15 -23.29 -39.17
C ASN A 490 -31.63 -23.04 -39.04
N LYS A 491 -31.05 -23.47 -37.91
CA LYS A 491 -29.60 -23.34 -37.62
C LYS A 491 -28.69 -23.98 -38.67
N GLN A 492 -29.12 -25.04 -39.36
CA GLN A 492 -28.32 -25.67 -40.43
C GLN A 492 -28.20 -24.76 -41.66
N LYS A 493 -29.16 -23.85 -41.87
CA LYS A 493 -29.19 -22.87 -42.96
C LYS A 493 -28.67 -21.50 -42.55
N ALA A 494 -28.23 -21.32 -41.30
CA ALA A 494 -27.74 -20.04 -40.78
C ALA A 494 -26.56 -19.46 -41.59
N GLN A 495 -25.77 -20.30 -42.26
CA GLN A 495 -24.71 -19.85 -43.17
C GLN A 495 -25.22 -18.94 -44.30
N ASN A 496 -26.46 -19.13 -44.75
CA ASN A 496 -27.04 -18.30 -45.81
C ASN A 496 -27.33 -16.87 -45.32
N PHE A 497 -27.38 -16.67 -44.00
CA PHE A 497 -27.61 -15.40 -43.33
C PHE A 497 -26.37 -14.97 -42.53
N LYS A 498 -25.19 -15.30 -43.07
CA LYS A 498 -23.88 -14.94 -42.50
C LYS A 498 -23.70 -15.36 -41.03
N ASN A 499 -24.37 -16.43 -40.63
CA ASN A 499 -24.42 -16.98 -39.27
C ASN A 499 -24.97 -16.03 -38.20
N CYS A 500 -25.76 -15.02 -38.57
CA CYS A 500 -26.45 -14.16 -37.63
C CYS A 500 -27.68 -14.90 -37.08
N ILE A 501 -27.61 -15.33 -35.81
CA ILE A 501 -28.66 -16.16 -35.18
C ILE A 501 -29.24 -15.53 -33.91
N TYR A 502 -28.72 -14.38 -33.53
CA TYR A 502 -29.22 -13.56 -32.44
C TYR A 502 -29.20 -12.08 -32.88
N PRO A 503 -30.03 -11.23 -32.29
CA PRO A 503 -29.87 -9.80 -32.48
C PRO A 503 -28.54 -9.38 -31.84
N THR A 504 -27.94 -8.31 -32.36
CA THR A 504 -26.75 -7.71 -31.73
C THR A 504 -27.12 -7.17 -30.34
N VAL A 505 -26.20 -7.28 -29.37
CA VAL A 505 -26.36 -6.70 -28.02
C VAL A 505 -26.25 -5.17 -28.06
N PHE A 506 -25.53 -4.64 -29.07
CA PHE A 506 -25.37 -3.21 -29.29
C PHE A 506 -26.64 -2.59 -29.87
N ASN A 507 -27.09 -1.51 -29.25
CA ASN A 507 -28.19 -0.67 -29.76
C ASN A 507 -27.64 0.69 -30.19
N MET A 508 -26.89 0.71 -31.29
CA MET A 508 -26.19 1.87 -31.85
C MET A 508 -26.66 2.14 -33.28
N ASP A 509 -26.07 3.15 -33.94
CA ASP A 509 -26.31 3.46 -35.35
C ASP A 509 -26.09 2.24 -36.25
N GLU A 510 -26.96 2.05 -37.26
CA GLU A 510 -26.95 0.92 -38.19
C GLU A 510 -25.65 0.82 -39.01
N ASP A 511 -25.02 1.96 -39.32
CA ASP A 511 -23.78 2.03 -40.10
C ASP A 511 -22.53 1.80 -39.24
N MET A 512 -22.68 1.73 -37.91
CA MET A 512 -21.57 1.54 -37.00
C MET A 512 -20.89 0.18 -37.22
N LEU A 513 -19.59 0.23 -37.49
CA LEU A 513 -18.76 -0.96 -37.68
C LEU A 513 -18.49 -1.63 -36.33
N PHE A 514 -18.57 -2.96 -36.27
CA PHE A 514 -18.13 -3.67 -35.07
C PHE A 514 -16.63 -3.53 -34.81
N LEU A 515 -15.84 -3.14 -35.80
CA LEU A 515 -14.42 -2.85 -35.64
C LEU A 515 -14.19 -1.65 -34.70
N ASP A 516 -15.13 -0.70 -34.69
CA ASP A 516 -15.07 0.50 -33.85
C ASP A 516 -15.55 0.22 -32.43
N LEU A 517 -16.45 -0.75 -32.28
CA LEU A 517 -17.01 -1.16 -30.99
C LEU A 517 -16.16 -2.20 -30.27
N ILE A 518 -15.57 -3.14 -31.02
CA ILE A 518 -14.77 -4.26 -30.50
C ILE A 518 -13.40 -4.22 -31.20
N PRO A 519 -12.42 -3.48 -30.65
CA PRO A 519 -11.06 -3.47 -31.15
C PRO A 519 -10.45 -4.89 -31.19
N PRO A 520 -9.53 -5.18 -32.13
CA PRO A 520 -8.85 -6.47 -32.18
C PRO A 520 -8.10 -6.79 -30.87
N PRO A 521 -8.35 -7.95 -30.22
CA PRO A 521 -7.82 -8.27 -28.90
C PRO A 521 -6.38 -8.81 -28.99
N GLU A 522 -5.39 -7.95 -28.73
CA GLU A 522 -3.97 -8.24 -28.96
C GLU A 522 -3.47 -9.53 -28.29
N LEU A 523 -3.88 -9.82 -27.06
CA LEU A 523 -3.41 -10.99 -26.34
C LEU A 523 -3.98 -12.24 -27.00
N HIS A 524 -5.28 -12.26 -27.30
CA HIS A 524 -5.90 -13.41 -27.92
C HIS A 524 -5.44 -13.65 -29.36
N LEU A 525 -5.05 -12.60 -30.09
CA LEU A 525 -4.40 -12.68 -31.39
C LEU A 525 -2.98 -13.26 -31.26
N LEU A 526 -2.15 -12.74 -30.35
CA LEU A 526 -0.82 -13.27 -30.04
C LEU A 526 -0.88 -14.77 -29.71
N LEU A 527 -1.77 -15.15 -28.78
CA LEU A 527 -2.00 -16.53 -28.39
C LEU A 527 -2.43 -17.39 -29.59
N GLY A 528 -3.32 -16.87 -30.43
CA GLY A 528 -3.84 -17.59 -31.59
C GLY A 528 -2.77 -17.92 -32.62
N VAL A 529 -2.04 -16.91 -33.05
CA VAL A 529 -1.05 -17.02 -34.13
C VAL A 529 0.12 -17.90 -33.67
N VAL A 530 0.70 -17.62 -32.50
CA VAL A 530 1.87 -18.38 -32.00
C VAL A 530 1.53 -19.85 -31.78
N ASN A 531 0.38 -20.15 -31.16
CA ASN A 531 -0.02 -21.55 -30.97
C ASN A 531 -0.35 -22.24 -32.29
N THR A 532 -0.93 -21.55 -33.28
CA THR A 532 -1.20 -22.13 -34.61
C THR A 532 0.09 -22.49 -35.31
N LEU A 533 1.03 -21.55 -35.41
CA LEU A 533 2.36 -21.79 -36.01
C LEU A 533 3.10 -22.91 -35.29
N TYR A 534 3.13 -22.89 -33.96
CA TYR A 534 3.81 -23.94 -33.18
C TYR A 534 3.16 -25.30 -33.37
N ASN A 535 1.83 -25.40 -33.40
CA ASN A 535 1.13 -26.66 -33.57
C ASN A 535 1.40 -27.30 -34.93
N HIS A 536 1.46 -26.50 -36.00
CA HIS A 536 1.79 -27.00 -37.32
C HIS A 536 3.26 -27.38 -37.42
N MET A 537 4.17 -26.55 -36.87
CA MET A 537 5.59 -26.89 -36.78
C MET A 537 5.84 -28.16 -35.96
N HIS A 538 5.17 -28.34 -34.81
CA HIS A 538 5.31 -29.52 -33.96
C HIS A 538 4.79 -30.80 -34.64
N LYS A 539 3.79 -30.70 -35.51
CA LYS A 539 3.32 -31.83 -36.32
C LYS A 539 4.32 -32.25 -37.40
N GLU A 540 4.99 -31.29 -38.04
CA GLU A 540 5.98 -31.57 -39.10
C GLU A 540 7.38 -31.90 -38.54
N PHE A 541 7.79 -31.21 -37.48
CA PHE A 541 9.15 -31.21 -36.92
C PHE A 541 9.10 -31.35 -35.39
N GLU A 542 8.54 -32.46 -34.90
CA GLU A 542 8.26 -32.68 -33.47
C GLU A 542 9.48 -32.43 -32.57
N TYR A 543 10.63 -33.03 -32.91
CA TYR A 543 11.85 -32.95 -32.10
C TYR A 543 12.34 -31.49 -31.96
N ASP A 544 12.41 -30.75 -33.06
CA ASP A 544 12.91 -29.37 -33.05
C ASP A 544 11.96 -28.43 -32.31
N ALA A 545 10.65 -28.59 -32.51
CA ALA A 545 9.64 -27.81 -31.81
C ALA A 545 9.74 -28.00 -30.28
N GLN A 546 9.83 -29.25 -29.82
CA GLN A 546 9.96 -29.57 -28.40
C GLN A 546 11.30 -29.09 -27.82
N LYS A 547 12.40 -29.28 -28.57
CA LYS A 547 13.73 -28.78 -28.19
C LYS A 547 13.72 -27.26 -28.03
N TRP A 548 13.12 -26.53 -28.96
CA TRP A 548 13.00 -25.07 -28.90
C TRP A 548 12.19 -24.60 -27.69
N ALA A 549 11.02 -25.20 -27.44
CA ALA A 549 10.21 -24.89 -26.25
C ALA A 549 10.99 -25.13 -24.95
N LYS A 550 11.76 -26.23 -24.88
CA LYS A 550 12.63 -26.55 -23.74
C LYS A 550 13.75 -25.53 -23.56
N LEU A 551 14.44 -25.12 -24.62
CA LEU A 551 15.47 -24.07 -24.59
C LEU A 551 14.91 -22.71 -24.16
N CYS A 552 13.65 -22.45 -24.48
CA CYS A 552 12.95 -21.25 -24.05
C CYS A 552 12.51 -21.29 -22.59
N ASN A 553 12.55 -22.45 -21.94
CA ASN A 553 12.00 -22.74 -20.60
C ASN A 553 10.49 -22.47 -20.53
N VAL A 554 9.74 -22.89 -21.54
CA VAL A 554 8.29 -22.75 -21.59
C VAL A 554 7.61 -24.10 -21.65
N GLN A 555 6.40 -24.18 -21.10
CA GLN A 555 5.57 -25.39 -21.09
C GLN A 555 4.18 -25.06 -21.61
N ARG A 556 3.57 -26.04 -22.29
CA ARG A 556 2.18 -25.96 -22.73
C ARG A 556 1.29 -26.46 -21.60
N LEU A 557 0.24 -25.70 -21.30
CA LEU A 557 -0.78 -26.05 -20.32
C LEU A 557 -2.02 -26.55 -21.06
N MET A 558 -2.76 -27.48 -20.46
CA MET A 558 -4.04 -27.93 -21.02
C MET A 558 -5.06 -26.79 -20.96
N ARG A 559 -5.52 -26.32 -22.11
CA ARG A 559 -6.54 -25.28 -22.25
C ARG A 559 -7.62 -25.76 -23.21
N HIS A 560 -8.87 -25.82 -22.73
CA HIS A 560 -10.04 -26.32 -23.49
C HIS A 560 -9.79 -27.68 -24.18
N GLY A 561 -9.12 -28.61 -23.50
CA GLY A 561 -8.85 -29.95 -24.02
C GLY A 561 -7.65 -30.07 -24.97
N SER A 562 -6.92 -28.99 -25.22
CA SER A 562 -5.70 -29.02 -26.05
C SER A 562 -4.51 -28.34 -25.33
N PRO A 563 -3.27 -28.82 -25.48
CA PRO A 563 -2.12 -28.12 -24.92
C PRO A 563 -1.93 -26.76 -25.60
N ALA A 564 -1.64 -25.69 -24.86
CA ALA A 564 -1.38 -24.36 -25.43
C ALA A 564 -0.41 -23.56 -24.55
N PHE A 565 0.32 -22.63 -25.14
CA PHE A 565 1.12 -21.65 -24.43
C PHE A 565 0.25 -20.50 -23.93
N ASN A 566 0.58 -19.95 -22.75
CA ASN A 566 0.02 -18.71 -22.24
C ASN A 566 0.76 -17.48 -22.82
N GLY A 567 0.29 -16.26 -22.49
CA GLY A 567 0.81 -15.02 -23.10
C GLY A 567 2.32 -14.84 -22.86
N ASN A 568 2.76 -15.05 -21.62
CA ASN A 568 4.18 -14.94 -21.26
C ASN A 568 5.05 -15.96 -22.01
N ALA A 569 4.57 -17.19 -22.16
CA ALA A 569 5.28 -18.22 -22.92
C ALA A 569 5.34 -17.88 -24.42
N CYS A 570 4.25 -17.38 -25.01
CA CYS A 570 4.25 -16.91 -26.40
C CYS A 570 5.28 -15.78 -26.61
N GLN A 571 5.32 -14.79 -25.71
CA GLN A 571 6.29 -13.70 -25.82
C GLN A 571 7.74 -14.19 -25.68
N LEU A 572 8.00 -15.14 -24.76
CA LEU A 572 9.32 -15.73 -24.58
C LEU A 572 9.78 -16.51 -25.82
N LEU A 573 8.87 -17.25 -26.47
CA LEU A 573 9.14 -17.94 -27.73
C LEU A 573 9.54 -16.93 -28.82
N LEU A 574 8.71 -15.90 -29.04
CA LEU A 574 9.01 -14.86 -30.03
C LEU A 574 10.34 -14.15 -29.75
N ASN A 575 10.66 -13.88 -28.48
CA ASN A 575 11.93 -13.24 -28.11
C ASN A 575 13.15 -14.17 -28.26
N LYS A 576 12.96 -15.47 -28.43
CA LYS A 576 14.01 -16.50 -28.51
C LYS A 576 13.93 -17.31 -29.81
N ILE A 577 13.46 -16.71 -30.90
CA ILE A 577 13.41 -17.33 -32.23
C ILE A 577 14.81 -17.74 -32.71
N ASP A 578 15.86 -17.02 -32.31
CA ASP A 578 17.24 -17.35 -32.68
C ASP A 578 17.68 -18.76 -32.26
N PHE A 579 17.11 -19.31 -31.18
CA PHE A 579 17.39 -20.69 -30.77
C PHE A 579 16.83 -21.71 -31.76
N LEU A 580 15.68 -21.42 -32.37
CA LEU A 580 15.11 -22.26 -33.42
C LEU A 580 15.94 -22.17 -34.71
N ARG A 581 16.37 -20.96 -35.08
CA ARG A 581 17.17 -20.71 -36.30
C ARG A 581 18.51 -21.44 -36.31
N ARG A 582 19.22 -21.46 -35.18
CA ARG A 582 20.57 -22.06 -35.10
C ARG A 582 20.56 -23.58 -35.21
N ASP A 583 19.53 -24.21 -34.65
CA ASP A 583 19.53 -25.64 -34.39
C ASP A 583 18.81 -26.46 -35.47
N SER A 584 18.01 -25.83 -36.34
CA SER A 584 17.19 -26.56 -37.32
C SER A 584 16.99 -25.78 -38.64
N LEU A 585 17.74 -26.16 -39.67
CA LEU A 585 17.61 -25.62 -41.03
C LEU A 585 16.27 -26.03 -41.69
N GLN A 586 15.67 -27.15 -41.27
CA GLN A 586 14.40 -27.63 -41.82
C GLN A 586 13.19 -26.78 -41.37
N CYS A 587 13.32 -26.10 -40.23
CA CYS A 587 12.28 -25.23 -39.69
C CYS A 587 12.35 -23.78 -40.20
N LEU A 588 13.21 -23.45 -41.17
CA LEU A 588 13.46 -22.06 -41.61
C LEU A 588 12.19 -21.33 -42.07
N LYS A 589 11.27 -22.03 -42.75
CA LYS A 589 9.97 -21.45 -43.15
C LYS A 589 9.15 -20.98 -41.94
N TYR A 590 9.14 -21.76 -40.86
CA TYR A 590 8.46 -21.41 -39.60
C TYR A 590 9.20 -20.30 -38.85
N VAL A 591 10.54 -20.32 -38.87
CA VAL A 591 11.37 -19.25 -38.30
C VAL A 591 11.02 -17.90 -38.93
N ASP A 592 10.87 -17.84 -40.26
CA ASP A 592 10.52 -16.61 -40.96
C ASP A 592 9.11 -16.12 -40.59
N ALA A 593 8.12 -17.02 -40.56
CA ALA A 593 6.76 -16.68 -40.12
C ALA A 593 6.70 -16.19 -38.66
N PHE A 594 7.44 -16.81 -37.73
CA PHE A 594 7.53 -16.31 -36.35
C PHE A 594 8.24 -14.95 -36.27
N GLN A 595 9.28 -14.75 -37.06
CA GLN A 595 10.08 -13.52 -37.05
C GLN A 595 9.27 -12.34 -37.61
N THR A 596 8.59 -12.52 -38.74
CA THR A 596 7.71 -11.52 -39.34
C THR A 596 6.50 -11.24 -38.44
N PHE A 597 5.93 -12.26 -37.79
CA PHE A 597 4.88 -12.04 -36.80
C PHE A 597 5.37 -11.26 -35.58
N LYS A 598 6.59 -11.53 -35.09
CA LYS A 598 7.20 -10.73 -34.02
C LYS A 598 7.31 -9.26 -34.42
N SER A 599 7.68 -8.98 -35.68
CA SER A 599 7.70 -7.60 -36.20
C SER A 599 6.32 -6.95 -36.14
N VAL A 600 5.24 -7.68 -36.46
CA VAL A 600 3.85 -7.19 -36.30
C VAL A 600 3.51 -6.89 -34.84
N VAL A 601 3.85 -7.78 -33.92
CA VAL A 601 3.62 -7.56 -32.48
C VAL A 601 4.37 -6.30 -32.02
N ASP A 602 5.64 -6.18 -32.38
CA ASP A 602 6.49 -5.06 -31.99
C ASP A 602 6.10 -3.73 -32.69
N SER A 603 5.30 -3.76 -33.76
CA SER A 603 4.84 -2.56 -34.49
C SER A 603 3.42 -2.13 -34.17
N CYS A 604 2.54 -3.09 -33.83
CA CYS A 604 1.09 -2.85 -33.72
C CYS A 604 0.53 -3.12 -32.32
N PHE A 605 1.11 -4.02 -31.51
CA PHE A 605 0.54 -4.46 -30.23
C PHE A 605 1.09 -3.65 -29.04
N SER A 606 1.67 -2.48 -29.34
CA SER A 606 2.08 -1.49 -28.35
C SER A 606 1.07 -0.35 -28.28
N LEU A 607 1.29 0.58 -27.35
CA LEU A 607 0.55 1.84 -27.31
C LEU A 607 0.87 2.69 -28.55
N GLU A 608 2.15 2.86 -28.85
CA GLU A 608 2.63 3.55 -30.04
C GLU A 608 2.58 2.63 -31.27
N LEU A 609 2.13 3.18 -32.40
CA LEU A 609 2.16 2.52 -33.70
C LEU A 609 3.45 2.88 -34.44
N LYS A 610 4.19 1.89 -34.94
CA LYS A 610 5.38 2.17 -35.76
C LYS A 610 4.99 2.51 -37.19
N GLU A 611 5.66 3.48 -37.81
CA GLU A 611 5.39 3.91 -39.19
C GLU A 611 5.38 2.76 -40.22
N ASN A 612 6.28 1.78 -40.06
CA ASN A 612 6.42 0.65 -40.97
C ASN A 612 5.45 -0.53 -40.68
N TYR A 613 4.42 -0.34 -39.85
CA TYR A 613 3.52 -1.42 -39.43
C TYR A 613 2.84 -2.14 -40.62
N GLN A 614 2.49 -1.42 -41.68
CA GLN A 614 1.84 -2.00 -42.86
C GLN A 614 2.77 -2.98 -43.59
N GLU A 615 4.05 -2.62 -43.72
CA GLU A 615 5.07 -3.48 -44.31
C GLU A 615 5.29 -4.74 -43.46
N CYS A 616 5.33 -4.60 -42.13
CA CYS A 616 5.44 -5.73 -41.21
C CYS A 616 4.27 -6.72 -41.37
N ILE A 617 3.04 -6.21 -41.50
CA ILE A 617 1.84 -7.05 -41.69
C ILE A 617 1.88 -7.74 -43.04
N GLN A 618 2.25 -7.04 -44.11
CA GLN A 618 2.35 -7.63 -45.44
C GLN A 618 3.40 -8.75 -45.49
N LYS A 619 4.60 -8.51 -44.93
CA LYS A 619 5.65 -9.55 -44.83
C LYS A 619 5.17 -10.77 -44.06
N PHE A 620 4.42 -10.57 -42.97
CA PHE A 620 3.87 -11.68 -42.20
C PHE A 620 2.80 -12.45 -42.99
N LEU A 621 1.94 -11.75 -43.74
CA LEU A 621 0.95 -12.37 -44.63
C LEU A 621 1.65 -13.28 -45.64
N ASP A 622 2.65 -12.76 -46.36
CA ASP A 622 3.38 -13.51 -47.38
C ASP A 622 4.10 -14.73 -46.78
N ALA A 623 4.80 -14.54 -45.65
CA ALA A 623 5.49 -15.61 -44.94
C ALA A 623 4.53 -16.69 -44.44
N TYR A 624 3.38 -16.32 -43.87
CA TYR A 624 2.40 -17.28 -43.38
C TYR A 624 1.74 -18.07 -44.52
N LEU A 625 1.34 -17.40 -45.61
CA LEU A 625 0.72 -18.09 -46.76
C LEU A 625 1.70 -19.04 -47.46
N SER A 626 3.01 -18.75 -47.41
CA SER A 626 4.04 -19.66 -47.94
C SER A 626 4.14 -21.01 -47.20
N LEU A 627 3.60 -21.09 -45.97
CA LEU A 627 3.59 -22.33 -45.18
C LEU A 627 2.52 -23.33 -45.65
N ASP A 628 1.56 -22.89 -46.46
CA ASP A 628 0.39 -23.68 -46.91
C ASP A 628 -0.41 -24.31 -45.74
N ILE A 629 -0.53 -23.56 -44.64
CA ILE A 629 -1.34 -23.95 -43.48
C ILE A 629 -2.65 -23.16 -43.43
N PRO A 630 -3.74 -23.71 -42.85
CA PRO A 630 -5.02 -23.02 -42.81
C PRO A 630 -4.96 -21.66 -42.10
N VAL A 631 -5.59 -20.65 -42.69
CA VAL A 631 -5.78 -19.33 -42.07
C VAL A 631 -6.90 -19.42 -41.03
N THR A 632 -6.57 -19.18 -39.76
CA THR A 632 -7.56 -19.16 -38.68
C THR A 632 -8.23 -17.79 -38.57
N PRO A 633 -9.39 -17.65 -37.90
CA PRO A 633 -10.04 -16.35 -37.72
C PRO A 633 -9.14 -15.31 -37.03
N LYS A 634 -8.23 -15.76 -36.15
CA LYS A 634 -7.26 -14.89 -35.48
C LYS A 634 -6.16 -14.41 -36.43
N VAL A 635 -5.67 -15.29 -37.30
CA VAL A 635 -4.68 -14.90 -38.33
C VAL A 635 -5.32 -13.96 -39.35
N HIS A 636 -6.54 -14.25 -39.79
CA HIS A 636 -7.34 -13.37 -40.65
C HIS A 636 -7.51 -11.97 -40.04
N ALA A 637 -7.81 -11.88 -38.75
CA ALA A 637 -7.91 -10.60 -38.06
C ALA A 637 -6.61 -9.81 -38.09
N VAL A 638 -5.46 -10.47 -37.90
CA VAL A 638 -4.13 -9.83 -38.03
C VAL A 638 -3.88 -9.32 -39.46
N PHE A 639 -4.30 -10.07 -40.48
CA PHE A 639 -4.09 -9.68 -41.88
C PHE A 639 -4.92 -8.49 -42.32
N TYR A 640 -6.19 -8.41 -41.88
CA TYR A 640 -7.14 -7.46 -42.49
C TYR A 640 -7.75 -6.46 -41.51
N HIS A 641 -7.94 -6.83 -40.24
CA HIS A 641 -8.64 -5.97 -39.28
C HIS A 641 -7.70 -5.18 -38.39
N VAL A 642 -6.54 -5.73 -38.02
CA VAL A 642 -5.48 -4.96 -37.35
C VAL A 642 -4.97 -3.80 -38.21
N PRO A 643 -4.59 -3.96 -39.50
CA PRO A 643 -4.11 -2.82 -40.27
C PRO A 643 -5.18 -1.77 -40.50
N ASP A 644 -6.43 -2.15 -40.72
CA ASP A 644 -7.53 -1.20 -40.92
C ASP A 644 -7.85 -0.43 -39.65
N PHE A 645 -7.82 -1.09 -38.48
CA PHE A 645 -7.96 -0.43 -37.18
C PHE A 645 -6.81 0.56 -36.93
N CYS A 646 -5.55 0.11 -37.07
CA CYS A 646 -4.38 0.97 -36.87
C CYS A 646 -4.34 2.15 -37.83
N ARG A 647 -4.80 1.97 -39.08
CA ARG A 647 -4.90 3.06 -40.06
C ARG A 647 -5.96 4.09 -39.66
N LYS A 648 -7.11 3.64 -39.15
CA LYS A 648 -8.23 4.51 -38.78
C LYS A 648 -7.94 5.34 -37.54
N TYR A 649 -7.30 4.73 -36.53
CA TYR A 649 -7.11 5.36 -35.21
C TYR A 649 -5.68 5.87 -34.98
N GLU A 650 -4.75 5.60 -35.90
CA GLU A 650 -3.37 6.12 -35.88
C GLU A 650 -2.55 5.78 -34.62
N HIS A 651 -2.92 4.71 -33.91
CA HIS A 651 -2.17 4.17 -32.78
C HIS A 651 -2.25 2.66 -32.69
N GLY A 652 -1.42 2.06 -31.84
CA GLY A 652 -1.38 0.61 -31.66
C GLY A 652 -2.54 0.08 -30.81
N LEU A 653 -2.60 -1.24 -30.67
CA LEU A 653 -3.66 -1.96 -29.95
C LEU A 653 -3.49 -1.94 -28.42
N GLY A 654 -2.31 -1.56 -27.91
CA GLY A 654 -1.98 -1.65 -26.48
C GLY A 654 -2.92 -0.83 -25.58
N TYR A 655 -3.53 0.23 -26.11
CA TYR A 655 -4.56 0.99 -25.40
C TYR A 655 -5.83 0.15 -25.12
N TYR A 656 -6.22 -0.70 -26.07
CA TYR A 656 -7.41 -1.54 -25.99
C TYR A 656 -7.16 -2.93 -25.43
N ALA A 657 -5.91 -3.24 -25.07
CA ALA A 657 -5.52 -4.53 -24.52
C ALA A 657 -6.48 -5.04 -23.43
N GLU A 658 -6.84 -6.32 -23.54
CA GLU A 658 -7.76 -7.03 -22.66
C GLU A 658 -7.05 -7.65 -21.44
N GLN A 659 -5.71 -7.63 -21.39
CA GLN A 659 -4.90 -8.25 -20.33
C GLN A 659 -5.27 -7.78 -18.91
N ALA A 660 -5.58 -6.49 -18.76
CA ALA A 660 -5.94 -5.93 -17.46
C ALA A 660 -7.29 -6.47 -16.95
N ILE A 661 -8.20 -6.83 -17.85
CA ILE A 661 -9.48 -7.45 -17.52
C ILE A 661 -9.25 -8.89 -17.05
N GLU A 662 -8.41 -9.68 -17.75
CA GLU A 662 -8.04 -11.03 -17.30
C GLU A 662 -7.38 -11.01 -15.90
N ALA A 663 -6.50 -10.02 -15.65
CA ALA A 663 -5.87 -9.81 -14.35
C ALA A 663 -6.87 -9.47 -13.23
N THR A 664 -8.04 -8.90 -13.57
CA THR A 664 -9.11 -8.58 -12.60
C THR A 664 -9.63 -9.83 -11.91
N HIS A 665 -9.59 -11.00 -12.54
CA HIS A 665 -10.00 -12.26 -11.88
C HIS A 665 -9.11 -12.55 -10.67
N HIS A 666 -7.78 -12.53 -10.88
CA HIS A 666 -6.84 -12.79 -9.79
C HIS A 666 -6.93 -11.70 -8.71
N ASP A 667 -7.02 -10.44 -9.11
CA ASP A 667 -7.03 -9.32 -8.17
C ASP A 667 -8.31 -9.27 -7.32
N PHE A 668 -9.46 -9.49 -7.96
CA PHE A 668 -10.73 -9.60 -7.25
C PHE A 668 -10.76 -10.80 -6.32
N ASN A 669 -10.20 -11.94 -6.72
CA ASN A 669 -10.18 -13.14 -5.87
C ASN A 669 -9.48 -12.89 -4.53
N GLU A 670 -8.40 -12.10 -4.50
CA GLU A 670 -7.74 -11.70 -3.23
C GLU A 670 -8.64 -10.85 -2.33
N THR A 671 -9.58 -10.10 -2.91
CA THR A 671 -10.61 -9.38 -2.15
C THR A 671 -11.71 -10.34 -1.72
N TRP A 672 -12.24 -11.15 -2.64
CA TRP A 672 -13.30 -12.11 -2.39
C TRP A 672 -12.96 -13.09 -1.25
N LEU A 673 -11.73 -13.62 -1.20
CA LEU A 673 -11.27 -14.53 -0.15
C LEU A 673 -11.44 -13.97 1.28
N LYS A 674 -11.52 -12.65 1.46
CA LYS A 674 -11.74 -12.01 2.77
C LYS A 674 -13.20 -11.98 3.19
N PHE A 675 -14.12 -12.08 2.23
CA PHE A 675 -15.57 -12.03 2.44
C PHE A 675 -16.23 -13.38 2.18
N LYS A 676 -15.52 -14.32 1.53
CA LYS A 676 -16.05 -15.58 1.05
C LYS A 676 -16.71 -16.37 2.17
N VAL A 677 -17.96 -16.73 1.92
CA VAL A 677 -18.73 -17.70 2.70
C VAL A 677 -19.07 -18.89 1.81
N ALA A 678 -19.59 -19.97 2.40
CA ALA A 678 -20.10 -21.10 1.61
C ALA A 678 -21.22 -20.63 0.67
N GLU A 679 -21.28 -21.20 -0.54
CA GLU A 679 -22.31 -20.85 -1.55
C GLU A 679 -23.74 -21.17 -1.06
N THR A 680 -23.87 -22.17 -0.18
CA THR A 680 -25.13 -22.53 0.47
C THR A 680 -25.55 -21.57 1.60
N ASN A 681 -24.69 -20.61 1.97
CA ASN A 681 -24.98 -19.67 3.04
C ASN A 681 -25.92 -18.56 2.54
N GLU A 682 -26.98 -18.25 3.28
CA GLU A 682 -27.91 -17.16 2.98
C GLU A 682 -27.21 -15.80 2.83
N ASN A 683 -26.06 -15.61 3.49
CA ASN A 683 -25.26 -14.40 3.39
C ASN A 683 -24.32 -14.37 2.18
N TYR A 684 -24.35 -15.36 1.28
CA TYR A 684 -23.47 -15.40 0.11
C TYR A 684 -23.61 -14.14 -0.76
N GLY A 685 -24.85 -13.82 -1.17
CA GLY A 685 -25.15 -12.61 -1.94
C GLY A 685 -24.71 -11.31 -1.23
N PRO A 686 -25.15 -11.07 0.02
CA PRO A 686 -24.70 -9.92 0.80
C PRO A 686 -23.17 -9.84 0.99
N ALA A 687 -22.49 -10.97 1.14
CA ALA A 687 -21.03 -11.02 1.25
C ALA A 687 -20.35 -10.66 -0.07
N LEU A 688 -20.87 -11.15 -1.19
CA LEU A 688 -20.38 -10.83 -2.53
C LEU A 688 -20.57 -9.35 -2.85
N LEU A 689 -21.73 -8.77 -2.52
CA LEU A 689 -21.99 -7.33 -2.64
C LEU A 689 -20.95 -6.51 -1.89
N ARG A 690 -20.72 -6.83 -0.60
CA ARG A 690 -19.69 -6.15 0.21
C ARG A 690 -18.28 -6.29 -0.39
N ALA A 691 -17.97 -7.43 -1.00
CA ALA A 691 -16.68 -7.64 -1.65
C ALA A 691 -16.52 -6.77 -2.90
N VAL A 692 -17.56 -6.64 -3.72
CA VAL A 692 -17.59 -5.78 -4.91
C VAL A 692 -17.44 -4.31 -4.52
N CYS A 693 -18.22 -3.83 -3.54
CA CYS A 693 -18.09 -2.46 -3.04
C CYS A 693 -16.69 -2.21 -2.45
N ALA A 694 -16.16 -3.12 -1.63
CA ALA A 694 -14.83 -2.96 -1.08
C ALA A 694 -13.73 -2.96 -2.16
N TYR A 695 -13.87 -3.79 -3.20
CA TYR A 695 -12.97 -3.82 -4.34
C TYR A 695 -13.01 -2.48 -5.09
N ASN A 696 -14.18 -2.08 -5.59
CA ASN A 696 -14.35 -0.85 -6.37
C ASN A 696 -13.94 0.40 -5.57
N ALA A 697 -14.27 0.49 -4.28
CA ALA A 697 -13.87 1.60 -3.43
C ALA A 697 -12.35 1.73 -3.28
N SER A 698 -11.61 0.61 -3.31
CA SER A 698 -10.14 0.63 -3.28
C SER A 698 -9.49 0.99 -4.63
N HIS A 699 -10.26 1.00 -5.71
CA HIS A 699 -9.84 1.26 -7.09
C HIS A 699 -10.21 2.67 -7.60
N LEU A 700 -10.84 3.49 -6.75
CA LEU A 700 -11.13 4.90 -7.03
C LEU A 700 -9.85 5.68 -7.41
#